data_AF-A0ABD3EGN7-F1
#
_entry.id   AF-A0ABD3EGN7-F1
#
_cell.length_a   1.000
_cell.length_b   1.000
_cell.length_c   1.000
_cell.angle_alpha   90.00
_cell.angle_beta   90.00
_cell.angle_gamma   90.00
#
_symmetry.space_group_name_H-M   'P 1'
#
loop_
_entity.id
_entity.type
_entity.pdbx_description
1 polymer ?
#
loop_
_entity_poly.entity_id
_entity_poly.type
_entity_poly.pdbx_seq_one_letter_code
_entity_poly.pdbx_strand_id
1 'polypeptide(L)'
;MTGRRKFEYSVHEFGECSRGRPSRRVSNRGNVVPVETLPKPTYFDDGDCEFVCEYCDAFFWFGERITGGPLHSRPRYSHCCKGGAVRLPFPLYPPAAFKHLFEDSHFMENVRAYNNMFSMTSFGARIDDAVNDGRGPYVFKVSGQVSHWIGSICPPTNDGHQFLQLYIYDTNNEVPNRLRFFNGSDQHSLLPAVVATLSETLKSCNEYVRLFKTAADFSNMSADCDYSVRLYNNVGDQRYEPPASGTLGGIVYAEDSNASNYDIVVHKKDGTPHRVSKLHPSYMPLQYPLLFPFAEPGWSTDLRLHSASGGRRRNLTVNMYYSFQLQDRANMYSLLLNGGRLFQQYLVDAYTCVEQSRLDFINANQNIFRSEYCWVHYQDALAICRVHGNPQYFITFICNVKWPEISRHLLKIGGAQSQNRPDIIARVFRIKVQQFLRFMRTNRTFGDVAADLYTIEFQKNGLPHCHTLIWVTPPYKVREAADVDRYISAEIPDPSTDPELYKIVTELMMHGPCGLARPNFPCMRDNTCSKSFPKMFESSSRFDKDGYVHYKRRDSPHRAMKNGIALDNRYGADRVRFCIARSEDAPASDSDNVAHVVNEIQNFVDGRYICPHEASWRILNFPIHERTPAVEVLAVHLQNMQNVTFKENLRLQAIVQNPSFGRTTLTKWLESNKRDSDGLDLTYVTYCSKYRWDKKAITWIPRVRLENPAIGRLAYVHPASVELFCLRMLLSRQCGCRSFADIHTVSNVTHTTYRAAFEALGLLGDDREWLTAFIESSSWATSLFRR
;
A
#
# COMPACT_ATOMS: atom_id res chain seq x y z
N MET A 1 -34.44 -16.17 43.83
CA MET A 1 -33.94 -15.94 45.20
C MET A 1 -32.45 -16.30 45.20
N THR A 2 -31.61 -15.35 44.83
CA THR A 2 -30.75 -14.55 45.73
C THR A 2 -29.62 -15.34 46.38
N GLY A 3 -28.46 -15.34 45.73
CA GLY A 3 -27.19 -15.77 46.31
C GLY A 3 -26.05 -14.86 45.80
N ARG A 4 -25.89 -13.69 46.44
CA ARG A 4 -24.74 -12.79 46.27
C ARG A 4 -23.47 -13.50 46.78
N ARG A 5 -22.39 -13.51 45.98
CA ARG A 5 -21.02 -13.47 46.50
C ARG A 5 -20.19 -12.47 45.70
N LYS A 6 -19.50 -11.63 46.45
CA LYS A 6 -18.66 -10.49 46.06
C LYS A 6 -17.43 -10.98 45.30
N PHE A 7 -17.05 -10.27 44.24
CA PHE A 7 -15.65 -10.16 43.82
C PHE A 7 -15.27 -8.69 43.90
N GLU A 8 -14.31 -8.40 44.77
CA GLU A 8 -13.72 -7.08 45.00
C GLU A 8 -12.87 -6.70 43.78
N TYR A 9 -13.15 -5.54 43.20
CA TYR A 9 -12.25 -4.87 42.26
C TYR A 9 -11.55 -3.75 43.02
N SER A 10 -10.23 -3.83 43.12
CA SER A 10 -9.37 -2.74 43.57
C SER A 10 -9.38 -1.64 42.51
N VAL A 11 -9.95 -0.51 42.88
CA VAL A 11 -9.95 0.73 42.11
C VAL A 11 -8.64 1.44 42.42
N HIS A 12 -7.72 1.53 41.47
CA HIS A 12 -6.64 2.51 41.55
C HIS A 12 -7.12 3.82 40.90
N GLU A 13 -7.16 4.82 41.78
CA GLU A 13 -7.55 6.22 41.68
C GLU A 13 -7.15 6.92 40.36
N PHE A 14 -8.16 7.42 39.64
CA PHE A 14 -7.98 8.54 38.71
C PHE A 14 -8.21 9.84 39.47
N GLY A 15 -7.16 10.65 39.61
CA GLY A 15 -7.20 11.97 40.24
C GLY A 15 -8.22 12.91 39.58
N GLU A 16 -9.00 13.54 40.44
CA GLU A 16 -10.11 14.45 40.15
C GLU A 16 -9.67 15.70 39.38
N CYS A 17 -10.41 16.03 38.31
CA CYS A 17 -10.31 17.33 37.64
C CYS A 17 -11.42 18.24 38.19
N SER A 18 -11.11 19.04 39.21
CA SER A 18 -12.01 20.01 39.81
C SER A 18 -12.24 21.21 38.88
N ARG A 19 -13.53 21.51 38.66
CA ARG A 19 -14.02 22.68 37.92
C ARG A 19 -13.74 23.98 38.69
N GLY A 20 -13.18 24.97 38.00
CA GLY A 20 -13.19 26.38 38.42
C GLY A 20 -13.05 27.30 37.21
N ARG A 21 -14.10 28.05 36.87
CA ARG A 21 -13.99 29.21 35.97
C ARG A 21 -13.35 30.36 36.77
N PRO A 22 -12.44 31.13 36.15
CA PRO A 22 -12.65 32.58 36.18
C PRO A 22 -12.42 33.25 34.82
N SER A 23 -13.31 34.19 34.55
CA SER A 23 -13.16 35.25 33.55
C SER A 23 -12.06 36.22 33.99
N ARG A 24 -11.08 36.52 33.12
CA ARG A 24 -10.39 37.81 33.04
C ARG A 24 -9.52 37.91 31.78
N ARG A 25 -9.74 38.99 31.01
CA ARG A 25 -8.85 39.50 29.96
C ARG A 25 -7.45 39.76 30.54
N VAL A 26 -6.39 39.21 29.94
CA VAL A 26 -5.01 39.70 30.11
C VAL A 26 -4.28 39.65 28.78
N SER A 27 -3.52 40.71 28.54
CA SER A 27 -2.81 41.15 27.34
C SER A 27 -1.70 40.24 26.86
N ASN A 28 -1.48 40.28 25.53
CA ASN A 28 -0.25 39.94 24.83
C ASN A 28 1.01 40.38 25.60
N ARG A 29 1.90 39.43 25.91
CA ARG A 29 3.36 39.53 25.84
C ARG A 29 3.93 38.11 25.84
N GLY A 30 4.77 37.83 24.85
CA GLY A 30 5.37 36.51 24.65
C GLY A 30 6.24 36.09 25.82
N ASN A 31 6.00 34.89 26.32
CA ASN A 31 6.97 34.10 27.06
C ASN A 31 6.90 32.69 26.48
N VAL A 32 7.95 32.32 25.74
CA VAL A 32 8.23 30.92 25.41
C VAL A 32 8.55 30.24 26.73
N VAL A 33 7.66 29.36 27.19
CA VAL A 33 7.92 28.52 28.37
C VAL A 33 9.02 27.53 27.98
N PRO A 34 10.13 27.42 28.75
CA PRO A 34 11.16 26.42 28.50
C PRO A 34 10.55 25.01 28.55
N VAL A 35 10.91 24.17 27.57
CA VAL A 35 10.50 22.76 27.47
C VAL A 35 11.29 21.93 28.48
N GLU A 36 11.17 22.23 29.76
CA GLU A 36 11.77 21.45 30.85
C GLU A 36 10.79 21.47 32.01
N THR A 37 9.98 20.41 32.16
CA THR A 37 9.30 19.94 33.42
C THR A 37 8.15 18.94 33.20
N LEU A 38 8.10 18.21 32.07
CA LEU A 38 7.29 16.99 31.98
C LEU A 38 8.21 15.78 31.75
N PRO A 39 8.03 14.67 32.48
CA PRO A 39 8.82 13.46 32.24
C PRO A 39 8.57 13.01 30.80
N LYS A 40 9.65 12.97 30.00
CA LYS A 40 9.61 12.49 28.62
C LYS A 40 9.11 11.03 28.67
N PRO A 41 8.00 10.65 28.02
CA PRO A 41 7.66 9.25 27.92
C PRO A 41 8.72 8.55 27.07
N THR A 42 9.35 7.54 27.66
CA THR A 42 10.44 6.71 27.14
C THR A 42 10.04 5.91 25.90
N TYR A 43 8.77 5.54 25.80
CA TYR A 43 8.18 4.92 24.63
C TYR A 43 6.66 5.12 24.64
N PHE A 44 6.05 5.40 23.48
CA PHE A 44 4.59 5.44 23.38
C PHE A 44 4.07 4.04 23.01
N ASP A 45 3.60 3.30 24.00
CA ASP A 45 3.02 1.96 23.85
C ASP A 45 1.55 2.04 23.38
N ASP A 46 1.22 1.31 22.32
CA ASP A 46 -0.15 1.17 21.80
C ASP A 46 -0.98 0.09 22.48
N GLY A 47 -0.40 -0.61 23.45
CA GLY A 47 -1.01 -1.72 24.16
C GLY A 47 -1.09 -2.98 23.31
N ASP A 48 -1.90 -3.93 23.78
CA ASP A 48 -2.00 -5.26 23.18
C ASP A 48 -3.12 -5.36 22.13
N CYS A 49 -2.97 -6.34 21.24
CA CYS A 49 -4.01 -6.72 20.27
C CYS A 49 -5.08 -7.58 20.98
N GLU A 50 -5.97 -6.92 21.71
CA GLU A 50 -6.99 -7.56 22.54
C GLU A 50 -8.42 -7.12 22.25
N PHE A 51 -8.60 -6.01 21.50
CA PHE A 51 -9.93 -5.53 21.16
C PHE A 51 -10.54 -6.42 20.08
N VAL A 52 -11.81 -6.74 20.24
CA VAL A 52 -12.50 -7.71 19.36
C VAL A 52 -13.60 -7.01 18.57
N CYS A 53 -13.62 -7.25 17.25
CA CYS A 53 -14.68 -6.80 16.37
C CYS A 53 -16.03 -7.40 16.78
N GLU A 54 -17.05 -6.55 16.91
CA GLU A 54 -18.40 -6.93 17.34
C GLU A 54 -19.15 -7.89 16.39
N TYR A 55 -18.64 -8.13 15.18
CA TYR A 55 -19.33 -8.92 14.15
C TYR A 55 -18.61 -10.20 13.71
N CYS A 56 -17.29 -10.29 13.87
CA CYS A 56 -16.51 -11.40 13.31
C CYS A 56 -15.32 -11.84 14.17
N ASP A 57 -15.27 -11.37 15.41
CA ASP A 57 -14.29 -11.73 16.42
C ASP A 57 -12.82 -11.53 16.07
N ALA A 58 -12.54 -10.69 15.06
CA ALA A 58 -11.19 -10.30 14.68
C ALA A 58 -10.55 -9.41 15.76
N PHE A 59 -9.28 -9.70 16.08
CA PHE A 59 -8.49 -8.93 17.05
C PHE A 59 -7.93 -7.64 16.44
N PHE A 60 -7.90 -6.58 17.24
CA PHE A 60 -7.42 -5.26 16.90
C PHE A 60 -6.65 -4.61 18.04
N TRP A 61 -5.69 -3.75 17.68
CA TRP A 61 -5.17 -2.74 18.59
C TRP A 61 -6.17 -1.61 18.74
N PHE A 62 -6.13 -0.89 19.87
CA PHE A 62 -6.99 0.28 20.10
C PHE A 62 -6.80 1.36 19.01
N GLY A 63 -5.58 1.51 18.51
CA GLY A 63 -5.21 2.44 17.45
C GLY A 63 -5.92 2.21 16.11
N GLU A 64 -6.43 1.01 15.85
CA GLU A 64 -7.07 0.65 14.57
C GLU A 64 -8.57 0.98 14.49
N ARG A 65 -9.14 1.53 15.57
CA ARG A 65 -10.57 1.86 15.64
C ARG A 65 -10.95 2.93 14.61
N ILE A 66 -12.22 2.93 14.22
CA ILE A 66 -12.80 3.99 13.41
C ILE A 66 -12.76 5.31 14.21
N THR A 67 -12.13 6.34 13.65
CA THR A 67 -12.04 7.66 14.26
C THR A 67 -13.31 8.49 13.99
N GLY A 68 -13.70 9.34 14.94
CA GLY A 68 -14.86 10.24 14.83
C GLY A 68 -16.13 9.81 15.60
N GLY A 69 -16.14 8.64 16.24
CA GLY A 69 -17.18 8.25 17.21
C GLY A 69 -16.94 8.81 18.62
N PRO A 70 -17.96 8.80 19.51
CA PRO A 70 -17.80 9.24 20.91
C PRO A 70 -16.75 8.40 21.65
N LEU A 71 -15.80 9.03 22.34
CA LEU A 71 -14.73 8.35 23.08
C LEU A 71 -15.23 7.42 24.19
N HIS A 72 -16.43 7.67 24.74
CA HIS A 72 -17.06 6.85 25.77
C HIS A 72 -17.77 5.61 25.21
N SER A 73 -17.89 5.49 23.88
CA SER A 73 -18.52 4.33 23.24
C SER A 73 -17.51 3.22 22.98
N ARG A 74 -17.97 1.96 22.95
CA ARG A 74 -17.13 0.81 22.62
C ARG A 74 -16.40 1.04 21.28
N PRO A 75 -15.08 0.80 21.20
CA PRO A 75 -14.33 0.94 19.95
C PRO A 75 -14.93 0.07 18.83
N ARG A 76 -15.05 0.64 17.64
CA ARG A 76 -15.60 -0.03 16.46
C ARG A 76 -14.53 -0.20 15.39
N TYR A 77 -14.61 -1.30 14.65
CA TYR A 77 -13.62 -1.70 13.65
C TYR A 77 -14.30 -2.12 12.35
N SER A 78 -13.73 -1.73 11.20
CA SER A 78 -14.30 -2.02 9.87
C SER A 78 -13.32 -2.65 8.88
N HIS A 79 -12.04 -2.79 9.23
CA HIS A 79 -11.03 -3.33 8.31
C HIS A 79 -11.12 -4.86 8.12
N CYS A 80 -11.82 -5.59 8.99
CA CYS A 80 -12.06 -7.04 8.88
C CYS A 80 -13.32 -7.38 8.05
N CYS A 81 -14.52 -7.00 8.52
CA CYS A 81 -15.80 -7.46 7.97
C CYS A 81 -16.67 -6.32 7.42
N LYS A 82 -16.13 -5.10 7.30
CA LYS A 82 -16.85 -3.89 6.88
C LYS A 82 -18.14 -3.63 7.69
N GLY A 83 -18.05 -3.80 9.01
CA GLY A 83 -19.20 -3.61 9.91
C GLY A 83 -20.26 -4.71 9.79
N GLY A 84 -19.83 -5.96 9.62
CA GLY A 84 -20.70 -7.14 9.53
C GLY A 84 -21.30 -7.40 8.13
N ALA A 85 -20.95 -6.58 7.14
CA ALA A 85 -21.40 -6.75 5.75
C ALA A 85 -20.71 -7.90 5.03
N VAL A 86 -19.45 -8.19 5.36
CA VAL A 86 -18.73 -9.37 4.87
C VAL A 86 -18.95 -10.50 5.86
N ARG A 87 -19.61 -11.57 5.40
CA ARG A 87 -19.83 -12.81 6.14
C ARG A 87 -19.28 -13.96 5.33
N LEU A 88 -18.09 -14.41 5.70
CA LEU A 88 -17.45 -15.60 5.13
C LEU A 88 -17.44 -16.69 6.21
N PRO A 89 -17.52 -17.97 5.83
CA PRO A 89 -17.32 -19.07 6.78
C PRO A 89 -15.96 -18.91 7.47
N PHE A 90 -15.93 -19.21 8.77
CA PHE A 90 -14.65 -19.33 9.46
C PHE A 90 -13.92 -20.56 8.90
N PRO A 91 -12.58 -20.48 8.71
CA PRO A 91 -11.76 -21.65 8.45
C PRO A 91 -12.15 -22.83 9.34
N LEU A 92 -12.31 -24.00 8.73
CA LEU A 92 -12.56 -25.24 9.46
C LEU A 92 -11.35 -25.55 10.34
N TYR A 93 -11.59 -26.20 11.48
CA TYR A 93 -10.48 -26.65 12.32
C TYR A 93 -9.61 -27.61 11.50
N PRO A 94 -8.30 -27.36 11.36
CA PRO A 94 -7.48 -28.16 10.48
C PRO A 94 -7.30 -29.58 11.04
N PRO A 95 -6.98 -30.57 10.18
CA PRO A 95 -6.62 -31.91 10.65
C PRO A 95 -5.49 -31.84 11.68
N ALA A 96 -5.55 -32.66 12.73
CA ALA A 96 -4.56 -32.65 13.81
C ALA A 96 -3.13 -32.85 13.28
N ALA A 97 -2.95 -33.71 12.28
CA ALA A 97 -1.66 -33.93 11.60
C ALA A 97 -1.10 -32.63 11.00
N PHE A 98 -1.93 -31.81 10.36
CA PHE A 98 -1.48 -30.52 9.80
C PHE A 98 -1.10 -29.55 10.90
N LYS A 99 -1.88 -29.50 11.99
CA LYS A 99 -1.54 -28.64 13.13
C LYS A 99 -0.17 -29.00 13.72
N HIS A 100 0.08 -30.29 13.95
CA HIS A 100 1.37 -30.76 14.46
C HIS A 100 2.53 -30.48 13.49
N LEU A 101 2.33 -30.64 12.18
CA LEU A 101 3.35 -30.29 11.19
C LEU A 101 3.68 -28.80 11.19
N PHE A 102 2.69 -27.92 11.34
CA PHE A 102 2.92 -26.47 11.39
C PHE A 102 3.61 -26.01 12.69
N GLU A 103 3.64 -26.85 13.72
CA GLU A 103 4.42 -26.64 14.95
C GLU A 103 5.87 -27.16 14.81
N ASP A 104 6.16 -28.00 13.80
CA ASP A 104 7.48 -28.56 13.56
C ASP A 104 8.41 -27.59 12.79
N SER A 105 9.61 -27.35 13.34
CA SER A 105 10.55 -26.39 12.78
C SER A 105 11.10 -26.82 11.42
N HIS A 106 11.39 -28.11 11.25
CA HIS A 106 11.92 -28.64 10.00
C HIS A 106 10.89 -28.49 8.86
N PHE A 107 9.64 -28.85 9.15
CA PHE A 107 8.52 -28.66 8.23
C PHE A 107 8.36 -27.19 7.85
N MET A 108 8.35 -26.28 8.84
CA MET A 108 8.14 -24.85 8.60
C MET A 108 9.28 -24.18 7.83
N GLU A 109 10.52 -24.65 7.97
CA GLU A 109 11.66 -24.20 7.15
C GLU A 109 11.49 -24.61 5.67
N ASN A 110 10.87 -25.75 5.42
CA ASN A 110 10.71 -26.37 4.10
C ASN A 110 9.26 -26.32 3.57
N VAL A 111 8.36 -25.59 4.22
CA VAL A 111 6.91 -25.61 3.96
C VAL A 111 6.55 -25.25 2.52
N ARG A 112 7.33 -24.37 1.87
CA ARG A 112 7.14 -24.02 0.46
C ARG A 112 7.46 -25.19 -0.47
N ALA A 113 8.51 -25.96 -0.17
CA ALA A 113 8.88 -27.14 -0.95
C ALA A 113 7.82 -28.24 -0.78
N TYR A 114 7.38 -28.51 0.45
CA TYR A 114 6.27 -29.43 0.70
C TYR A 114 4.98 -28.97 0.01
N ASN A 115 4.61 -27.69 0.08
CA ASN A 115 3.41 -27.21 -0.62
C ASN A 115 3.53 -27.37 -2.14
N ASN A 116 4.68 -27.00 -2.71
CA ASN A 116 4.92 -27.15 -4.14
C ASN A 116 4.79 -28.61 -4.59
N MET A 117 5.30 -29.56 -3.78
CA MET A 117 5.19 -30.99 -4.02
C MET A 117 3.74 -31.46 -4.13
N PHE A 118 2.81 -30.87 -3.37
CA PHE A 118 1.40 -31.23 -3.40
C PHE A 118 0.54 -30.28 -4.26
N SER A 119 1.10 -29.21 -4.82
CA SER A 119 0.36 -28.27 -5.67
C SER A 119 -0.19 -28.95 -6.92
N MET A 120 -1.43 -28.62 -7.29
CA MET A 120 -2.08 -29.11 -8.51
C MET A 120 -1.86 -28.20 -9.71
N THR A 121 -1.41 -26.97 -9.44
CA THR A 121 -1.01 -25.99 -10.45
C THR A 121 0.47 -25.65 -10.33
N SER A 122 1.08 -25.22 -11.43
CA SER A 122 2.40 -24.59 -11.41
C SER A 122 2.26 -23.09 -11.14
N PHE A 123 3.19 -22.55 -10.34
CA PHE A 123 3.24 -21.13 -10.00
C PHE A 123 4.16 -20.39 -10.98
N GLY A 124 3.58 -19.75 -11.99
CA GLY A 124 4.29 -18.95 -12.99
C GLY A 124 4.51 -17.52 -12.51
N ALA A 125 5.73 -17.20 -12.09
CA ALA A 125 6.16 -15.85 -11.71
C ALA A 125 7.68 -15.68 -11.85
N ARG A 126 8.16 -14.44 -12.06
CA ARG A 126 9.58 -14.11 -11.97
C ARG A 126 9.93 -13.78 -10.52
N ILE A 127 10.48 -14.76 -9.81
CA ILE A 127 10.91 -14.62 -8.41
C ILE A 127 12.27 -13.90 -8.36
N ASP A 128 12.38 -12.89 -7.49
CA ASP A 128 13.60 -12.13 -7.25
C ASP A 128 14.24 -12.56 -5.93
N ASP A 129 15.17 -13.50 -6.00
CA ASP A 129 15.93 -14.01 -4.85
C ASP A 129 17.20 -13.22 -4.54
N ALA A 130 17.52 -12.17 -5.32
CA ALA A 130 18.73 -11.37 -5.10
C ALA A 130 18.76 -10.65 -3.75
N VAL A 131 17.59 -10.50 -3.11
CA VAL A 131 17.43 -9.91 -1.77
C VAL A 131 17.67 -10.93 -0.64
N ASN A 132 17.64 -12.23 -0.92
CA ASN A 132 17.76 -13.31 0.07
C ASN A 132 19.22 -13.81 0.17
N ASP A 133 20.16 -12.90 0.46
CA ASP A 133 21.61 -13.16 0.51
C ASP A 133 22.13 -13.67 1.88
N GLY A 134 21.22 -14.05 2.78
CA GLY A 134 21.52 -14.51 4.14
C GLY A 134 21.83 -13.38 5.14
N ARG A 135 21.88 -12.12 4.72
CA ARG A 135 22.21 -10.97 5.59
C ARG A 135 20.98 -10.30 6.21
N GLY A 136 19.77 -10.71 5.80
CA GLY A 136 18.50 -10.15 6.27
C GLY A 136 17.40 -11.20 6.38
N PRO A 137 16.22 -10.82 6.92
CA PRO A 137 15.07 -11.70 6.97
C PRO A 137 14.65 -12.14 5.57
N TYR A 138 14.14 -13.36 5.47
CA TYR A 138 13.62 -13.91 4.22
C TYR A 138 12.43 -13.09 3.70
N VAL A 139 12.43 -12.77 2.40
CA VAL A 139 11.34 -12.08 1.71
C VAL A 139 11.02 -12.77 0.40
N PHE A 140 9.76 -13.19 0.24
CA PHE A 140 9.25 -13.65 -1.05
C PHE A 140 8.88 -12.46 -1.95
N LYS A 141 9.64 -12.23 -3.02
CA LYS A 141 9.48 -11.09 -3.92
C LYS A 141 9.29 -11.55 -5.36
N VAL A 142 8.33 -10.95 -6.05
CA VAL A 142 8.06 -11.23 -7.47
C VAL A 142 8.15 -9.95 -8.31
N SER A 143 8.52 -10.11 -9.56
CA SER A 143 8.47 -9.10 -10.61
C SER A 143 7.48 -9.55 -11.70
N GLY A 144 6.78 -8.61 -12.32
CA GLY A 144 5.93 -8.94 -13.45
C GLY A 144 4.56 -9.52 -13.09
N GLN A 145 4.12 -10.46 -13.92
CA GLN A 145 2.84 -11.16 -13.78
C GLN A 145 2.98 -12.45 -12.96
N VAL A 146 1.96 -12.73 -12.15
CA VAL A 146 1.75 -14.04 -11.50
C VAL A 146 0.58 -14.75 -12.17
N SER A 147 0.74 -16.05 -12.38
CA SER A 147 -0.21 -16.94 -13.05
C SER A 147 -0.13 -18.37 -12.53
N HIS A 148 -1.26 -19.06 -12.47
CA HIS A 148 -1.32 -20.50 -12.17
C HIS A 148 -1.65 -21.26 -13.45
N TRP A 149 -0.94 -22.36 -13.69
CA TRP A 149 -1.16 -23.21 -14.85
C TRP A 149 -1.47 -24.64 -14.43
N ILE A 150 -2.46 -25.25 -15.07
CA ILE A 150 -2.86 -26.64 -14.86
C ILE A 150 -2.54 -27.45 -16.11
N GLY A 151 -1.74 -28.50 -15.96
CA GLY A 151 -1.37 -29.40 -17.05
C GLY A 151 -2.39 -30.51 -17.27
N SER A 152 -2.22 -31.27 -18.36
CA SER A 152 -3.00 -32.48 -18.60
C SER A 152 -2.76 -33.55 -17.53
N ILE A 153 -3.76 -34.44 -17.39
CA ILE A 153 -3.77 -35.55 -16.42
C ILE A 153 -2.58 -36.49 -16.66
N CYS A 154 -2.26 -36.79 -17.92
CA CYS A 154 -1.10 -37.58 -18.31
C CYS A 154 -0.01 -36.68 -18.92
N PRO A 155 1.29 -37.02 -18.76
CA PRO A 155 2.37 -36.27 -19.39
C PRO A 155 2.37 -36.45 -20.92
N PRO A 156 2.78 -35.43 -21.68
CA PRO A 156 3.06 -35.57 -23.11
C PRO A 156 4.42 -36.26 -23.28
N THR A 157 4.44 -37.50 -23.77
CA THR A 157 5.62 -38.27 -24.27
C THR A 157 6.92 -38.24 -23.43
N ASN A 158 7.27 -39.35 -22.77
CA ASN A 158 8.56 -39.64 -22.10
C ASN A 158 9.11 -38.63 -21.06
N ASP A 159 8.47 -37.48 -20.86
CA ASP A 159 8.80 -36.54 -19.79
C ASP A 159 8.32 -37.03 -18.41
N GLY A 160 9.07 -36.69 -17.36
CA GLY A 160 8.73 -37.04 -15.98
C GLY A 160 7.46 -36.35 -15.46
N HIS A 161 6.72 -37.02 -14.60
CA HIS A 161 5.44 -36.56 -14.04
C HIS A 161 5.60 -35.37 -13.06
N GLN A 162 4.81 -34.30 -13.19
CA GLN A 162 4.89 -33.11 -12.32
C GLN A 162 3.51 -32.60 -11.85
N PHE A 163 3.48 -31.91 -10.69
CA PHE A 163 2.28 -31.27 -10.11
C PHE A 163 1.06 -32.20 -10.02
N LEU A 164 -0.01 -31.87 -10.75
CA LEU A 164 -1.24 -32.65 -10.85
C LEU A 164 -0.98 -34.12 -11.18
N GLN A 165 -0.02 -34.41 -12.06
CA GLN A 165 0.27 -35.75 -12.57
C GLN A 165 0.78 -36.70 -11.47
N LEU A 166 1.36 -36.17 -10.39
CA LEU A 166 1.82 -36.95 -9.24
C LEU A 166 0.68 -37.55 -8.41
N TYR A 167 -0.55 -37.06 -8.60
CA TYR A 167 -1.75 -37.68 -8.01
C TYR A 167 -2.26 -38.88 -8.82
N ILE A 168 -1.74 -39.07 -10.04
CA ILE A 168 -2.25 -40.03 -11.02
C ILE A 168 -1.23 -41.14 -11.33
N TYR A 169 0.05 -40.80 -11.43
CA TYR A 169 1.11 -41.74 -11.78
C TYR A 169 1.62 -42.56 -10.58
N ASP A 170 1.74 -43.88 -10.76
CA ASP A 170 2.34 -44.85 -9.83
C ASP A 170 2.10 -44.51 -8.36
N THR A 171 0.82 -44.59 -7.97
CA THR A 171 0.34 -44.27 -6.63
C THR A 171 0.92 -45.18 -5.54
N ASN A 172 1.49 -46.33 -5.92
CA ASN A 172 2.16 -47.26 -5.01
C ASN A 172 3.54 -46.76 -4.56
N ASN A 173 4.23 -45.95 -5.39
CA ASN A 173 5.53 -45.33 -5.06
C ASN A 173 5.44 -43.80 -4.95
N GLU A 174 4.30 -43.27 -4.50
CA GLU A 174 4.01 -41.82 -4.46
C GLU A 174 5.09 -41.02 -3.68
N VAL A 175 5.58 -41.53 -2.56
CA VAL A 175 6.59 -40.84 -1.73
C VAL A 175 7.95 -40.76 -2.44
N PRO A 176 8.56 -41.88 -2.90
CA PRO A 176 9.78 -41.82 -3.73
C PRO A 176 9.63 -40.94 -4.98
N ASN A 177 8.51 -41.05 -5.69
CA ASN A 177 8.26 -40.29 -6.92
C ASN A 177 8.22 -38.78 -6.66
N ARG A 178 7.58 -38.35 -5.57
CA ARG A 178 7.54 -36.94 -5.15
C ARG A 178 8.90 -36.42 -4.71
N LEU A 179 9.69 -37.21 -3.98
CA LEU A 179 11.01 -36.80 -3.48
C LEU A 179 12.08 -36.70 -4.57
N ARG A 180 11.96 -37.48 -5.65
CA ARG A 180 12.94 -37.51 -6.75
C ARG A 180 13.22 -36.13 -7.36
N PHE A 181 12.22 -35.24 -7.40
CA PHE A 181 12.35 -33.89 -7.96
C PHE A 181 13.03 -32.88 -7.02
N PHE A 182 13.19 -33.20 -5.74
CA PHE A 182 13.74 -32.30 -4.72
C PHE A 182 15.08 -32.77 -4.16
N ASN A 183 15.41 -34.06 -4.25
CA ASN A 183 16.65 -34.63 -3.73
C ASN A 183 17.93 -34.32 -4.55
N GLY A 184 17.81 -33.59 -5.68
CA GLY A 184 18.95 -33.21 -6.54
C GLY A 184 19.60 -31.87 -6.21
N SER A 185 19.00 -31.07 -5.31
CA SER A 185 19.55 -29.79 -4.87
C SER A 185 19.94 -29.87 -3.40
N ASP A 186 21.18 -29.52 -3.05
CA ASP A 186 21.75 -29.53 -1.68
C ASP A 186 20.98 -28.65 -0.66
N GLN A 187 19.90 -27.98 -1.05
CA GLN A 187 19.15 -27.03 -0.23
C GLN A 187 17.99 -27.61 0.60
N HIS A 188 17.49 -28.83 0.31
CA HIS A 188 16.30 -29.36 1.00
C HIS A 188 16.43 -30.86 1.33
N SER A 189 16.73 -31.18 2.59
CA SER A 189 16.63 -32.56 3.09
C SER A 189 15.17 -32.85 3.50
N LEU A 190 14.30 -33.09 2.50
CA LEU A 190 12.88 -33.37 2.77
C LEU A 190 12.70 -34.77 3.38
N LEU A 191 11.83 -34.88 4.38
CA LEU A 191 11.60 -36.11 5.14
C LEU A 191 10.49 -36.97 4.50
N PRO A 192 10.77 -38.24 4.15
CA PRO A 192 9.76 -39.15 3.58
C PRO A 192 8.52 -39.33 4.48
N ALA A 193 8.72 -39.37 5.81
CA ALA A 193 7.63 -39.51 6.78
C ALA A 193 6.65 -38.32 6.75
N VAL A 194 7.17 -37.11 6.54
CA VAL A 194 6.33 -35.91 6.37
C VAL A 194 5.52 -36.01 5.08
N VAL A 195 6.15 -36.41 3.97
CA VAL A 195 5.46 -36.59 2.68
C VAL A 195 4.35 -37.65 2.78
N ALA A 196 4.61 -38.77 3.46
CA ALA A 196 3.62 -39.81 3.69
C ALA A 196 2.42 -39.28 4.49
N THR A 197 2.69 -38.58 5.60
CA THR A 197 1.66 -37.96 6.47
C THR A 197 0.81 -36.97 5.69
N LEU A 198 1.43 -36.10 4.88
CA LEU A 198 0.73 -35.14 4.03
C LEU A 198 -0.14 -35.83 2.97
N SER A 199 0.38 -36.85 2.29
CA SER A 199 -0.38 -37.59 1.27
C SER A 199 -1.61 -38.27 1.87
N GLU A 200 -1.46 -38.96 3.00
CA GLU A 200 -2.56 -39.63 3.68
C GLU A 200 -3.61 -38.63 4.18
N THR A 201 -3.16 -37.56 4.83
CA THR A 201 -4.07 -36.54 5.36
C THR A 201 -4.84 -35.86 4.23
N LEU A 202 -4.16 -35.41 3.17
CA LEU A 202 -4.82 -34.77 2.02
C LEU A 202 -5.77 -35.75 1.29
N LYS A 203 -5.40 -37.02 1.15
CA LYS A 203 -6.30 -38.04 0.60
C LYS A 203 -7.59 -38.18 1.42
N SER A 204 -7.48 -38.08 2.75
CA SER A 204 -8.62 -38.21 3.65
C SER A 204 -9.58 -37.01 3.61
N CYS A 205 -9.07 -35.79 3.43
CA CYS A 205 -9.87 -34.58 3.64
C CYS A 205 -9.99 -33.66 2.43
N ASN A 206 -9.02 -33.62 1.52
CA ASN A 206 -9.01 -32.68 0.39
C ASN A 206 -9.85 -33.22 -0.77
N GLU A 207 -10.91 -32.51 -1.12
CA GLU A 207 -11.85 -32.92 -2.17
C GLU A 207 -11.21 -32.89 -3.58
N TYR A 208 -10.31 -31.96 -3.89
CA TYR A 208 -9.60 -31.98 -5.18
C TYR A 208 -8.66 -33.18 -5.27
N VAL A 209 -7.94 -33.51 -4.20
CA VAL A 209 -7.07 -34.71 -4.18
C VAL A 209 -7.90 -35.97 -4.39
N ARG A 210 -9.07 -36.07 -3.75
CA ARG A 210 -10.00 -37.19 -3.96
C ARG A 210 -10.49 -37.25 -5.41
N LEU A 211 -10.94 -36.13 -5.98
CA LEU A 211 -11.38 -36.04 -7.38
C LEU A 211 -10.29 -36.52 -8.36
N PHE A 212 -9.06 -36.03 -8.20
CA PHE A 212 -7.96 -36.41 -9.10
C PHE A 212 -7.47 -37.84 -8.90
N LYS A 213 -7.47 -38.36 -7.65
CA LYS A 213 -7.16 -39.78 -7.40
C LYS A 213 -8.24 -40.71 -7.97
N THR A 214 -9.52 -40.33 -7.87
CA THR A 214 -10.61 -41.06 -8.53
C THR A 214 -10.43 -41.06 -10.06
N ALA A 215 -10.07 -39.93 -10.66
CA ALA A 215 -9.73 -39.87 -12.09
C ALA A 215 -8.55 -40.80 -12.47
N ALA A 216 -7.57 -40.95 -11.58
CA ALA A 216 -6.45 -41.86 -11.77
C ALA A 216 -6.87 -43.34 -11.78
N ASP A 217 -7.71 -43.75 -10.83
CA ASP A 217 -8.23 -45.12 -10.75
C ASP A 217 -8.95 -45.50 -12.07
N PHE A 218 -9.74 -44.57 -12.63
CA PHE A 218 -10.39 -44.75 -13.93
C PHE A 218 -9.39 -44.84 -15.08
N SER A 219 -8.33 -44.02 -15.07
CA SER A 219 -7.27 -44.08 -16.09
C SER A 219 -6.56 -45.42 -16.14
N ASN A 220 -6.40 -46.07 -14.99
CA ASN A 220 -5.76 -47.38 -14.87
C ASN A 220 -6.70 -48.54 -15.26
N MET A 221 -8.01 -48.36 -15.13
CA MET A 221 -9.02 -49.36 -15.50
C MET A 221 -9.38 -49.38 -16.99
N SER A 222 -9.18 -48.29 -17.73
CA SER A 222 -9.60 -48.18 -19.15
C SER A 222 -8.65 -47.30 -19.98
N ALA A 223 -7.64 -47.91 -20.60
CA ALA A 223 -6.60 -47.19 -21.35
C ALA A 223 -7.16 -46.38 -22.55
N ASP A 224 -8.25 -46.82 -23.18
CA ASP A 224 -8.80 -46.25 -24.41
C ASP A 224 -9.96 -45.25 -24.26
N CYS A 225 -10.48 -45.03 -23.04
CA CYS A 225 -11.51 -44.01 -22.85
C CYS A 225 -10.90 -42.61 -22.78
N ASP A 226 -11.36 -41.71 -23.64
CA ASP A 226 -11.10 -40.28 -23.53
C ASP A 226 -12.05 -39.66 -22.50
N TYR A 227 -11.49 -38.91 -21.55
CA TYR A 227 -12.24 -38.30 -20.46
C TYR A 227 -11.62 -36.96 -20.07
N SER A 228 -12.44 -36.10 -19.48
CA SER A 228 -12.00 -34.81 -18.93
C SER A 228 -12.47 -34.65 -17.48
N VAL A 229 -11.62 -34.06 -16.64
CA VAL A 229 -12.02 -33.58 -15.32
C VAL A 229 -12.44 -32.14 -15.46
N ARG A 230 -13.70 -31.83 -15.15
CA ARG A 230 -14.22 -30.46 -15.22
C ARG A 230 -14.46 -29.92 -13.83
N LEU A 231 -13.95 -28.72 -13.52
CA LEU A 231 -14.20 -28.04 -12.25
C LEU A 231 -15.33 -27.04 -12.41
N TYR A 232 -16.27 -27.05 -11.46
CA TYR A 232 -17.44 -26.17 -11.51
C TYR A 232 -17.09 -24.77 -11.00
N ASN A 233 -17.65 -23.76 -11.65
CA ASN A 233 -17.79 -22.42 -11.07
C ASN A 233 -19.17 -22.27 -10.41
N ASN A 234 -19.55 -23.23 -9.56
CA ASN A 234 -20.85 -23.22 -8.88
C ASN A 234 -20.71 -22.53 -7.52
N VAL A 235 -21.24 -21.31 -7.41
CA VAL A 235 -21.58 -20.71 -6.11
C VAL A 235 -23.04 -20.25 -6.15
N GLY A 236 -23.94 -21.19 -6.49
CA GLY A 236 -25.38 -20.99 -6.31
C GLY A 236 -25.69 -20.61 -4.86
N ASP A 237 -26.69 -19.74 -4.68
CA ASP A 237 -27.07 -19.07 -3.43
C ASP A 237 -27.42 -20.08 -2.29
N GLN A 238 -26.44 -20.75 -1.67
CA GLN A 238 -26.64 -21.56 -0.46
C GLN A 238 -25.35 -21.99 0.27
N ARG A 239 -25.27 -21.51 1.53
CA ARG A 239 -24.65 -22.09 2.74
C ARG A 239 -23.29 -22.80 2.58
N TYR A 240 -22.29 -22.09 3.09
CA TYR A 240 -20.88 -22.43 3.21
C TYR A 240 -20.58 -23.60 4.18
N GLU A 241 -21.08 -24.78 3.86
CA GLU A 241 -20.63 -26.06 4.41
C GLU A 241 -19.37 -26.56 3.65
N PRO A 242 -18.54 -27.46 4.22
CA PRO A 242 -17.48 -28.11 3.47
C PRO A 242 -18.03 -28.71 2.16
N PRO A 243 -17.27 -28.64 1.05
CA PRO A 243 -17.76 -29.14 -0.22
C PRO A 243 -18.12 -30.62 -0.10
N ALA A 244 -19.37 -30.97 -0.41
CA ALA A 244 -19.80 -32.37 -0.46
C ALA A 244 -19.16 -33.06 -1.66
N SER A 245 -18.95 -34.38 -1.57
CA SER A 245 -18.35 -35.15 -2.67
C SER A 245 -19.12 -34.95 -3.98
N GLY A 246 -18.41 -34.58 -5.06
CA GLY A 246 -18.99 -34.30 -6.39
C GLY A 246 -19.41 -32.85 -6.66
N THR A 247 -19.26 -31.92 -5.71
CA THR A 247 -19.68 -30.51 -5.88
C THR A 247 -18.62 -29.59 -6.50
N LEU A 248 -17.33 -29.94 -6.41
CA LEU A 248 -16.22 -29.11 -6.91
C LEU A 248 -15.81 -29.44 -8.35
N GLY A 249 -16.13 -30.63 -8.83
CA GLY A 249 -15.85 -31.06 -10.18
C GLY A 249 -16.37 -32.47 -10.46
N GLY A 250 -16.41 -32.82 -11.73
CA GLY A 250 -16.87 -34.13 -12.21
C GLY A 250 -15.99 -34.67 -13.33
N ILE A 251 -16.03 -36.00 -13.52
CA ILE A 251 -15.39 -36.71 -14.63
C ILE A 251 -16.44 -36.90 -15.73
N VAL A 252 -16.16 -36.43 -16.95
CA VAL A 252 -17.11 -36.42 -18.08
C VAL A 252 -16.55 -37.23 -19.26
N TYR A 253 -17.40 -38.05 -19.88
CA TYR A 253 -17.11 -38.85 -21.07
C TYR A 253 -17.77 -38.21 -22.30
N ALA A 254 -16.98 -37.95 -23.35
CA ALA A 254 -17.39 -37.30 -24.61
C ALA A 254 -17.85 -35.82 -24.51
N GLU A 255 -18.04 -35.15 -25.66
CA GLU A 255 -18.50 -33.76 -25.78
C GLU A 255 -19.91 -33.58 -25.21
N ASP A 256 -20.01 -33.43 -23.89
CA ASP A 256 -21.24 -33.02 -23.25
C ASP A 256 -21.54 -31.55 -23.62
N SER A 257 -22.68 -31.34 -24.29
CA SER A 257 -23.12 -30.07 -24.88
C SER A 257 -23.48 -29.00 -23.83
N ASN A 258 -23.47 -29.35 -22.53
CA ASN A 258 -23.60 -28.45 -21.40
C ASN A 258 -22.27 -27.80 -20.99
N ALA A 259 -21.49 -27.31 -21.95
CA ALA A 259 -20.19 -26.66 -21.73
C ALA A 259 -20.29 -25.32 -20.96
N SER A 260 -21.47 -24.76 -20.77
CA SER A 260 -21.65 -23.41 -20.20
C SER A 260 -21.45 -23.30 -18.68
N ASN A 261 -21.35 -24.41 -17.94
CA ASN A 261 -21.28 -24.40 -16.47
C ASN A 261 -19.88 -24.72 -15.90
N TYR A 262 -18.89 -24.95 -16.76
CA TYR A 262 -17.53 -25.36 -16.38
C TYR A 262 -16.50 -24.36 -16.89
N ASP A 263 -15.64 -23.88 -16.01
CA ASP A 263 -14.62 -22.86 -16.35
C ASP A 263 -13.21 -23.46 -16.46
N ILE A 264 -12.97 -24.65 -15.90
CA ILE A 264 -11.70 -25.36 -16.01
C ILE A 264 -12.00 -26.78 -16.48
N VAL A 265 -11.45 -27.15 -17.64
CA VAL A 265 -11.52 -28.50 -18.21
C VAL A 265 -10.10 -29.04 -18.33
N VAL A 266 -9.83 -30.15 -17.64
CA VAL A 266 -8.53 -30.82 -17.66
C VAL A 266 -8.68 -32.11 -18.47
N HIS A 267 -8.11 -32.11 -19.67
CA HIS A 267 -8.15 -33.27 -20.56
C HIS A 267 -7.11 -34.32 -20.17
N LYS A 268 -7.40 -35.58 -20.55
CA LYS A 268 -6.47 -36.72 -20.37
C LYS A 268 -5.11 -36.44 -21.01
N LYS A 269 -5.09 -35.92 -22.23
CA LYS A 269 -3.90 -35.48 -22.98
C LYS A 269 -4.25 -34.20 -23.77
N ASP A 270 -3.55 -33.11 -23.49
CA ASP A 270 -3.81 -31.81 -24.14
C ASP A 270 -2.53 -31.13 -24.69
N GLY A 271 -1.36 -31.67 -24.39
CA GLY A 271 -0.05 -31.14 -24.82
C GLY A 271 0.32 -29.75 -24.28
N THR A 272 -0.65 -28.91 -23.92
CA THR A 272 -0.47 -27.53 -23.48
C THR A 272 -1.15 -27.29 -22.12
N PRO A 273 -0.45 -26.73 -21.12
CA PRO A 273 -1.06 -26.33 -19.86
C PRO A 273 -2.02 -25.16 -20.04
N HIS A 274 -3.13 -25.17 -19.30
CA HIS A 274 -4.14 -24.12 -19.30
C HIS A 274 -3.97 -23.16 -18.13
N ARG A 275 -4.21 -21.87 -18.37
CA ARG A 275 -4.16 -20.87 -17.30
C ARG A 275 -5.43 -20.91 -16.46
N VAL A 276 -5.28 -21.04 -15.15
CA VAL A 276 -6.40 -20.92 -14.21
C VAL A 276 -6.75 -19.44 -14.03
N SER A 277 -8.01 -19.09 -14.25
CA SER A 277 -8.50 -17.72 -14.06
C SER A 277 -8.41 -17.28 -12.60
N LYS A 278 -7.93 -16.07 -12.34
CA LYS A 278 -7.88 -15.44 -11.00
C LYS A 278 -9.28 -15.16 -10.41
N LEU A 279 -10.30 -15.20 -11.25
CA LEU A 279 -11.70 -15.01 -10.84
C LEU A 279 -12.35 -16.34 -10.43
N HIS A 280 -11.67 -17.47 -10.64
CA HIS A 280 -12.17 -18.80 -10.34
C HIS A 280 -11.94 -19.14 -8.86
N PRO A 281 -12.94 -19.70 -8.14
CA PRO A 281 -12.79 -20.04 -6.72
C PRO A 281 -11.69 -21.08 -6.46
N SER A 282 -11.36 -21.95 -7.42
CA SER A 282 -10.27 -22.93 -7.29
C SER A 282 -8.85 -22.34 -7.43
N TYR A 283 -8.70 -21.06 -7.77
CA TYR A 283 -7.39 -20.46 -8.07
C TYR A 283 -6.37 -20.60 -6.94
N MET A 284 -6.76 -20.26 -5.69
CA MET A 284 -5.90 -20.39 -4.51
C MET A 284 -5.80 -21.82 -3.98
N PRO A 285 -6.91 -22.58 -3.82
CA PRO A 285 -6.86 -23.93 -3.25
C PRO A 285 -6.05 -24.94 -4.07
N LEU A 286 -6.04 -24.83 -5.40
CA LEU A 286 -5.22 -25.70 -6.26
C LEU A 286 -3.72 -25.45 -6.08
N GLN A 287 -3.34 -24.22 -5.74
CA GLN A 287 -1.95 -23.80 -5.58
C GLN A 287 -1.42 -23.98 -4.15
N TYR A 288 -2.28 -23.87 -3.13
CA TYR A 288 -1.91 -23.91 -1.71
C TYR A 288 -2.67 -24.99 -0.92
N PRO A 289 -2.55 -26.28 -1.29
CA PRO A 289 -3.27 -27.37 -0.61
C PRO A 289 -2.91 -27.49 0.87
N LEU A 290 -1.73 -27.01 1.30
CA LEU A 290 -1.35 -27.00 2.71
C LEU A 290 -2.00 -25.86 3.52
N LEU A 291 -2.45 -24.79 2.85
CA LEU A 291 -3.20 -23.70 3.48
C LEU A 291 -4.73 -23.91 3.39
N PHE A 292 -5.18 -24.70 2.41
CA PHE A 292 -6.57 -25.05 2.14
C PHE A 292 -6.77 -26.58 2.14
N PRO A 293 -6.62 -27.25 3.30
CA PRO A 293 -6.62 -28.71 3.40
C PRO A 293 -7.93 -29.36 2.95
N PHE A 294 -9.04 -28.63 2.98
CA PHE A 294 -10.36 -29.15 2.62
C PHE A 294 -10.81 -28.71 1.22
N ALA A 295 -9.91 -28.09 0.43
CA ALA A 295 -10.26 -27.50 -0.87
C ALA A 295 -11.31 -26.38 -0.76
N GLU A 296 -11.24 -25.57 0.30
CA GLU A 296 -12.17 -24.48 0.57
C GLU A 296 -12.21 -23.48 -0.59
N PRO A 297 -13.39 -23.11 -1.12
CA PRO A 297 -13.48 -22.24 -2.28
C PRO A 297 -12.91 -20.85 -1.99
N GLY A 298 -12.13 -20.35 -2.95
CA GLY A 298 -11.60 -18.99 -2.98
C GLY A 298 -12.64 -17.93 -3.31
N TRP A 299 -12.18 -16.72 -3.62
CA TRP A 299 -13.05 -15.65 -4.10
C TRP A 299 -13.61 -15.98 -5.49
N SER A 300 -14.88 -15.61 -5.73
CA SER A 300 -15.51 -15.62 -7.04
C SER A 300 -16.36 -14.38 -7.27
N THR A 301 -16.70 -14.12 -8.53
CA THR A 301 -17.57 -13.02 -8.94
C THR A 301 -19.00 -13.13 -8.41
N ASP A 302 -19.41 -14.27 -7.86
CA ASP A 302 -20.76 -14.53 -7.36
C ASP A 302 -20.94 -14.20 -5.89
N LEU A 303 -19.85 -13.97 -5.16
CA LEU A 303 -19.92 -13.56 -3.76
C LEU A 303 -20.60 -12.19 -3.61
N ARG A 304 -21.50 -12.09 -2.63
CA ARG A 304 -22.29 -10.88 -2.33
C ARG A 304 -22.09 -10.43 -0.88
N LEU A 305 -22.21 -9.13 -0.66
CA LEU A 305 -22.27 -8.56 0.68
C LEU A 305 -23.64 -8.81 1.32
N HIS A 306 -23.63 -9.04 2.62
CA HIS A 306 -24.86 -9.12 3.40
C HIS A 306 -25.46 -7.72 3.57
N SER A 307 -26.75 -7.57 3.22
CA SER A 307 -27.50 -6.33 3.41
C SER A 307 -28.44 -6.49 4.59
N ALA A 308 -28.32 -5.64 5.61
CA ALA A 308 -29.24 -5.65 6.76
C ALA A 308 -30.61 -5.04 6.41
N SER A 309 -30.72 -4.30 5.30
CA SER A 309 -31.87 -3.45 4.99
C SER A 309 -32.22 -3.51 3.51
N GLY A 310 -32.90 -4.59 3.06
CA GLY A 310 -33.73 -4.71 1.83
C GLY A 310 -33.20 -4.22 0.47
N GLY A 311 -32.02 -3.61 0.40
CA GLY A 311 -31.47 -2.96 -0.77
C GLY A 311 -30.67 -3.94 -1.63
N ARG A 312 -30.40 -3.52 -2.86
CA ARG A 312 -29.67 -4.30 -3.88
C ARG A 312 -28.39 -4.91 -3.28
N ARG A 313 -28.30 -6.25 -3.27
CA ARG A 313 -27.10 -7.00 -2.85
C ARG A 313 -25.91 -6.52 -3.69
N ARG A 314 -24.89 -5.95 -3.03
CA ARG A 314 -23.66 -5.50 -3.68
C ARG A 314 -22.68 -6.66 -3.79
N ASN A 315 -21.81 -6.63 -4.79
CA ASN A 315 -20.78 -7.66 -4.95
C ASN A 315 -19.72 -7.51 -3.85
N LEU A 316 -19.25 -8.65 -3.34
CA LEU A 316 -18.10 -8.72 -2.44
C LEU A 316 -16.83 -8.62 -3.29
N THR A 317 -16.00 -7.61 -3.05
CA THR A 317 -14.81 -7.39 -3.87
C THR A 317 -13.65 -8.30 -3.46
N VAL A 318 -12.76 -8.61 -4.40
CA VAL A 318 -11.52 -9.38 -4.16
C VAL A 318 -10.74 -8.85 -2.94
N ASN A 319 -10.62 -7.52 -2.83
CA ASN A 319 -9.95 -6.87 -1.71
C ASN A 319 -10.63 -7.11 -0.37
N MET A 320 -11.98 -7.07 -0.32
CA MET A 320 -12.74 -7.35 0.90
C MET A 320 -12.58 -8.81 1.36
N TYR A 321 -12.54 -9.74 0.40
CA TYR A 321 -12.32 -11.16 0.68
C TYR A 321 -10.97 -11.41 1.35
N TYR A 322 -9.88 -10.99 0.72
CA TYR A 322 -8.54 -11.19 1.29
C TYR A 322 -8.34 -10.38 2.57
N SER A 323 -8.87 -9.15 2.66
CA SER A 323 -8.84 -8.37 3.92
C SER A 323 -9.45 -9.12 5.10
N PHE A 324 -10.53 -9.85 4.86
CA PHE A 324 -11.19 -10.64 5.90
C PHE A 324 -10.30 -11.80 6.37
N GLN A 325 -9.57 -12.45 5.46
CA GLN A 325 -8.70 -13.59 5.78
C GLN A 325 -7.43 -13.19 6.55
N LEU A 326 -6.94 -11.96 6.38
CA LEU A 326 -5.73 -11.44 7.07
C LEU A 326 -5.95 -11.00 8.53
N GLN A 327 -6.89 -11.59 9.25
CA GLN A 327 -7.21 -11.18 10.63
C GLN A 327 -7.20 -12.39 11.57
N ASP A 328 -6.37 -12.34 12.60
CA ASP A 328 -6.45 -13.27 13.73
C ASP A 328 -7.83 -13.11 14.41
N ARG A 329 -8.43 -14.23 14.81
CA ARG A 329 -9.76 -14.25 15.44
C ARG A 329 -9.75 -15.09 16.71
N ALA A 330 -10.60 -14.72 17.66
CA ALA A 330 -10.76 -15.48 18.88
C ALA A 330 -11.20 -16.92 18.57
N ASN A 331 -10.66 -17.89 19.31
CA ASN A 331 -11.02 -19.31 19.26
C ASN A 331 -10.84 -19.98 17.88
N MET A 332 -9.93 -19.46 17.04
CA MET A 332 -9.71 -19.98 15.70
C MET A 332 -8.22 -20.13 15.39
N TYR A 333 -7.81 -21.32 14.94
CA TYR A 333 -6.46 -21.55 14.45
C TYR A 333 -6.47 -21.48 12.91
N SER A 334 -5.63 -20.63 12.34
CA SER A 334 -5.53 -20.43 10.89
C SER A 334 -4.23 -21.01 10.35
N LEU A 335 -4.30 -22.04 9.50
CA LEU A 335 -3.12 -22.51 8.76
C LEU A 335 -2.56 -21.40 7.88
N LEU A 336 -3.43 -20.59 7.29
CA LEU A 336 -3.07 -19.44 6.46
C LEU A 336 -2.12 -18.48 7.20
N LEU A 337 -2.53 -17.97 8.36
CA LEU A 337 -1.73 -17.00 9.13
C LEU A 337 -0.49 -17.61 9.78
N ASN A 338 -0.48 -18.92 9.99
CA ASN A 338 0.66 -19.66 10.54
C ASN A 338 1.57 -20.28 9.45
N GLY A 339 1.30 -20.02 8.16
CA GLY A 339 2.03 -20.63 7.03
C GLY A 339 3.46 -20.11 6.79
N GLY A 340 3.96 -19.17 7.59
CA GLY A 340 5.34 -18.71 7.53
C GLY A 340 5.77 -18.21 6.14
N ARG A 341 6.82 -18.80 5.57
CA ARG A 341 7.28 -18.45 4.21
C ARG A 341 6.23 -18.75 3.14
N LEU A 342 5.36 -19.74 3.35
CA LEU A 342 4.24 -20.02 2.42
C LEU A 342 3.17 -18.94 2.51
N PHE A 343 2.90 -18.39 3.70
CA PHE A 343 2.01 -17.25 3.88
C PHE A 343 2.51 -15.99 3.15
N GLN A 344 3.83 -15.75 3.17
CA GLN A 344 4.42 -14.66 2.38
C GLN A 344 4.13 -14.82 0.87
N GLN A 345 4.28 -16.03 0.34
CA GLN A 345 3.97 -16.32 -1.06
C GLN A 345 2.48 -16.11 -1.37
N TYR A 346 1.60 -16.64 -0.51
CA TYR A 346 0.17 -16.45 -0.62
C TYR A 346 -0.23 -14.97 -0.63
N LEU A 347 0.36 -14.14 0.24
CA LEU A 347 0.04 -12.71 0.30
C LEU A 347 0.33 -11.99 -1.01
N VAL A 348 1.51 -12.24 -1.57
CA VAL A 348 1.94 -11.67 -2.86
C VAL A 348 0.95 -12.08 -3.95
N ASP A 349 0.60 -13.36 -4.02
CA ASP A 349 -0.35 -13.87 -5.00
C ASP A 349 -1.76 -13.28 -4.82
N ALA A 350 -2.27 -13.24 -3.59
CA ALA A 350 -3.55 -12.63 -3.23
C ALA A 350 -3.61 -11.15 -3.62
N TYR A 351 -2.53 -10.40 -3.39
CA TYR A 351 -2.46 -9.01 -3.83
C TYR A 351 -2.45 -8.90 -5.36
N THR A 352 -1.75 -9.78 -6.09
CA THR A 352 -1.79 -9.74 -7.56
C THR A 352 -3.18 -10.01 -8.11
N CYS A 353 -4.02 -10.79 -7.41
CA CYS A 353 -5.44 -10.94 -7.74
C CYS A 353 -6.23 -9.64 -7.52
N VAL A 354 -6.02 -8.96 -6.39
CA VAL A 354 -6.63 -7.65 -6.10
C VAL A 354 -6.21 -6.61 -7.14
N GLU A 355 -4.93 -6.56 -7.46
CA GLU A 355 -4.36 -5.60 -8.39
C GLU A 355 -4.81 -5.88 -9.83
N GLN A 356 -4.81 -7.14 -10.28
CA GLN A 356 -5.33 -7.50 -11.58
C GLN A 356 -6.80 -7.08 -11.72
N SER A 357 -7.64 -7.34 -10.71
CA SER A 357 -9.05 -6.90 -10.72
C SER A 357 -9.20 -5.38 -10.89
N ARG A 358 -8.28 -4.59 -10.32
CA ARG A 358 -8.25 -3.12 -10.51
C ARG A 358 -7.79 -2.74 -11.91
N LEU A 359 -6.75 -3.40 -12.43
CA LEU A 359 -6.23 -3.16 -13.78
C LEU A 359 -7.26 -3.55 -14.84
N ASP A 360 -7.97 -4.66 -14.67
CA ASP A 360 -9.04 -5.10 -15.58
C ASP A 360 -10.18 -4.07 -15.60
N PHE A 361 -10.53 -3.51 -14.43
CA PHE A 361 -11.50 -2.41 -14.36
C PHE A 361 -11.00 -1.17 -15.11
N ILE A 362 -9.74 -0.79 -14.92
CA ILE A 362 -9.14 0.35 -15.63
C ILE A 362 -9.15 0.09 -17.15
N ASN A 363 -8.76 -1.10 -17.57
CA ASN A 363 -8.71 -1.51 -18.98
C ASN A 363 -10.11 -1.54 -19.62
N ALA A 364 -11.12 -2.02 -18.91
CA ALA A 364 -12.51 -2.04 -19.40
C ALA A 364 -13.18 -0.65 -19.39
N ASN A 365 -12.57 0.34 -18.74
CA ASN A 365 -13.13 1.69 -18.57
C ASN A 365 -12.14 2.78 -18.99
N GLN A 366 -11.33 2.54 -20.03
CA GLN A 366 -10.34 3.50 -20.53
C GLN A 366 -10.94 4.87 -20.91
N ASN A 367 -12.21 4.92 -21.32
CA ASN A 367 -12.95 6.16 -21.57
C ASN A 367 -13.17 7.01 -20.30
N ILE A 368 -13.04 6.43 -19.10
CA ILE A 368 -13.15 7.11 -17.81
C ILE A 368 -11.77 7.53 -17.28
N PHE A 369 -10.74 6.74 -17.55
CA PHE A 369 -9.40 6.92 -17.00
C PHE A 369 -8.44 7.51 -18.05
N ARG A 370 -8.05 8.77 -17.88
CA ARG A 370 -6.91 9.36 -18.61
C ARG A 370 -5.62 9.14 -17.82
N SER A 371 -4.49 9.06 -18.52
CA SER A 371 -3.10 8.88 -17.99
C SER A 371 -2.67 9.88 -16.92
N GLU A 372 -3.48 10.91 -16.66
CA GLU A 372 -3.28 11.92 -15.62
C GLU A 372 -3.18 11.33 -14.19
N TYR A 373 -3.63 10.09 -13.95
CA TYR A 373 -3.70 9.46 -12.61
C TYR A 373 -2.33 9.24 -11.94
N CYS A 374 -1.29 8.90 -12.71
CA CYS A 374 0.06 8.66 -12.15
C CYS A 374 0.76 9.95 -11.70
N TRP A 375 0.34 11.11 -12.21
CA TRP A 375 0.96 12.40 -11.92
C TRP A 375 0.20 13.22 -10.87
N VAL A 376 -1.00 12.79 -10.44
CA VAL A 376 -1.83 13.54 -9.49
C VAL A 376 -1.10 13.82 -8.18
N HIS A 377 -0.45 12.82 -7.58
CA HIS A 377 0.21 12.99 -6.28
C HIS A 377 1.42 13.91 -6.36
N TYR A 378 2.18 13.82 -7.45
CA TYR A 378 3.28 14.73 -7.73
C TYR A 378 2.78 16.17 -7.93
N GLN A 379 1.75 16.36 -8.77
CA GLN A 379 1.14 17.67 -9.02
C GLN A 379 0.51 18.26 -7.75
N ASP A 380 -0.07 17.44 -6.88
CA ASP A 380 -0.60 17.87 -5.59
C ASP A 380 0.52 18.34 -4.66
N ALA A 381 1.65 17.63 -4.62
CA ALA A 381 2.83 18.08 -3.87
C ALA A 381 3.36 19.43 -4.40
N LEU A 382 3.40 19.61 -5.72
CA LEU A 382 3.78 20.89 -6.34
C LEU A 382 2.78 22.02 -6.00
N ALA A 383 1.48 21.72 -5.91
CA ALA A 383 0.49 22.71 -5.50
C ALA A 383 0.71 23.17 -4.05
N ILE A 384 1.15 22.28 -3.16
CA ILE A 384 1.57 22.64 -1.80
C ILE A 384 2.83 23.53 -1.86
N CYS A 385 3.83 23.17 -2.68
CA CYS A 385 5.03 23.98 -2.86
C CYS A 385 4.73 25.40 -3.36
N ARG A 386 3.76 25.54 -4.27
CA ARG A 386 3.34 26.85 -4.80
C ARG A 386 2.82 27.79 -3.70
N VAL A 387 2.18 27.25 -2.67
CA VAL A 387 1.59 28.03 -1.57
C VAL A 387 2.59 28.25 -0.43
N HIS A 388 3.37 27.23 -0.07
CA HIS A 388 4.20 27.24 1.13
C HIS A 388 5.72 27.39 0.86
N GLY A 389 6.13 27.37 -0.41
CA GLY A 389 7.53 27.29 -0.84
C GLY A 389 8.07 25.85 -0.78
N ASN A 390 9.39 25.66 -0.79
CA ASN A 390 10.00 24.34 -0.66
C ASN A 390 9.77 23.75 0.75
N PRO A 391 9.61 22.42 0.87
CA PRO A 391 9.57 21.76 2.18
C PRO A 391 10.89 21.98 2.93
N GLN A 392 10.80 22.13 4.25
CA GLN A 392 11.96 22.38 5.11
C GLN A 392 12.62 21.07 5.55
N TYR A 393 11.83 20.03 5.78
CA TYR A 393 12.31 18.72 6.26
C TYR A 393 11.84 17.60 5.34
N PHE A 394 12.76 16.67 5.09
CA PHE A 394 12.48 15.35 4.53
C PHE A 394 12.84 14.31 5.57
N ILE A 395 11.85 13.61 6.10
CA ILE A 395 12.01 12.63 7.18
C ILE A 395 11.66 11.26 6.64
N THR A 396 12.53 10.29 6.89
CA THR A 396 12.26 8.87 6.62
C THR A 396 12.03 8.16 7.94
N PHE A 397 10.80 7.70 8.17
CA PHE A 397 10.43 6.90 9.33
C PHE A 397 10.42 5.41 8.94
N ILE A 398 11.30 4.64 9.56
CA ILE A 398 11.59 3.25 9.18
C ILE A 398 10.89 2.30 10.14
N CYS A 399 10.29 1.23 9.62
CA CYS A 399 9.68 0.19 10.44
C CYS A 399 10.71 -0.51 11.34
N ASN A 400 10.38 -0.68 12.63
CA ASN A 400 11.16 -1.50 13.54
C ASN A 400 10.37 -2.76 13.94
N VAL A 401 10.81 -3.91 13.42
CA VAL A 401 10.18 -5.21 13.72
C VAL A 401 10.34 -5.67 15.17
N LYS A 402 11.16 -4.98 15.97
CA LYS A 402 11.36 -5.25 17.40
C LYS A 402 10.41 -4.45 18.31
N TRP A 403 9.46 -3.71 17.74
CA TRP A 403 8.48 -3.00 18.56
C TRP A 403 7.73 -3.95 19.52
N PRO A 404 7.54 -3.57 20.80
CA PRO A 404 6.91 -4.40 21.80
C PRO A 404 5.53 -4.95 21.39
N GLU A 405 4.73 -4.19 20.65
CA GLU A 405 3.40 -4.63 20.18
C GLU A 405 3.50 -5.81 19.21
N ILE A 406 4.52 -5.82 18.34
CA ILE A 406 4.80 -6.93 17.43
C ILE A 406 5.26 -8.13 18.27
N SER A 407 6.29 -7.95 19.09
CA SER A 407 6.88 -9.03 19.89
C SER A 407 5.86 -9.69 20.82
N ARG A 408 5.05 -8.90 21.56
CA ARG A 408 4.01 -9.41 22.45
C ARG A 408 2.93 -10.17 21.69
N HIS A 409 2.46 -9.63 20.55
CA HIS A 409 1.44 -10.32 19.75
C HIS A 409 1.99 -11.64 19.19
N LEU A 410 3.22 -11.65 18.67
CA LEU A 410 3.85 -12.87 18.17
C LEU A 410 4.02 -13.93 19.25
N LEU A 411 4.42 -13.54 20.48
CA LEU A 411 4.48 -14.46 21.62
C LEU A 411 3.10 -15.03 21.96
N LYS A 412 2.06 -14.20 21.96
CA LYS A 412 0.67 -14.62 22.26
C LYS A 412 0.14 -15.67 21.27
N ILE A 413 0.57 -15.64 20.01
CA ILE A 413 0.14 -16.57 18.96
C ILE A 413 1.08 -17.77 18.75
N GLY A 414 2.05 -18.00 19.64
CA GLY A 414 2.95 -19.16 19.56
C GLY A 414 4.38 -18.87 19.08
N GLY A 415 4.85 -17.62 19.17
CA GLY A 415 6.27 -17.28 19.00
C GLY A 415 6.77 -17.21 17.55
N ALA A 416 5.90 -16.91 16.57
CA ALA A 416 6.31 -16.79 15.17
C ALA A 416 7.38 -15.70 14.96
N GLN A 417 8.29 -15.92 14.01
CA GLN A 417 9.25 -14.89 13.59
C GLN A 417 8.53 -13.72 12.93
N SER A 418 8.98 -12.48 13.13
CA SER A 418 8.30 -11.29 12.61
C SER A 418 8.16 -11.29 11.09
N GLN A 419 9.16 -11.79 10.34
CA GLN A 419 9.07 -11.93 8.89
C GLN A 419 7.94 -12.85 8.43
N ASN A 420 7.46 -13.76 9.27
CA ASN A 420 6.37 -14.67 8.95
C ASN A 420 4.99 -14.00 9.11
N ARG A 421 4.92 -12.80 9.68
CA ARG A 421 3.66 -12.05 9.91
C ARG A 421 3.75 -10.61 9.37
N PRO A 422 3.94 -10.43 8.05
CA PRO A 422 3.98 -9.11 7.42
C PRO A 422 2.67 -8.31 7.58
N ASP A 423 1.54 -9.00 7.79
CA ASP A 423 0.24 -8.40 8.10
C ASP A 423 0.27 -7.68 9.46
N ILE A 424 0.89 -8.27 10.48
CA ILE A 424 1.07 -7.65 11.80
C ILE A 424 2.03 -6.48 11.72
N ILE A 425 3.14 -6.63 10.99
CA ILE A 425 4.10 -5.53 10.75
C ILE A 425 3.39 -4.34 10.10
N ALA A 426 2.59 -4.58 9.05
CA ALA A 426 1.86 -3.52 8.35
C ALA A 426 0.86 -2.79 9.28
N ARG A 427 0.13 -3.53 10.12
CA ARG A 427 -0.84 -2.97 11.08
C ARG A 427 -0.17 -2.11 12.13
N VAL A 428 0.87 -2.61 12.80
CA VAL A 428 1.60 -1.84 13.81
C VAL A 428 2.30 -0.64 13.19
N PHE A 429 2.95 -0.82 12.03
CA PHE A 429 3.60 0.29 11.33
C PHE A 429 2.62 1.42 10.99
N ARG A 430 1.41 1.10 10.53
CA ARG A 430 0.38 2.11 10.29
C ARG A 430 0.04 2.92 11.55
N ILE A 431 -0.11 2.25 12.69
CA ILE A 431 -0.39 2.93 13.97
C ILE A 431 0.77 3.87 14.33
N LYS A 432 2.02 3.39 14.22
CA LYS A 432 3.21 4.21 14.50
C LYS A 432 3.36 5.39 13.55
N VAL A 433 3.01 5.25 12.26
CA VAL A 433 2.97 6.37 11.32
C VAL A 433 1.92 7.41 11.73
N GLN A 434 0.71 6.99 12.14
CA GLN A 434 -0.31 7.92 12.59
C GLN A 434 0.09 8.67 13.86
N GLN A 435 0.77 8.00 14.79
CA GLN A 435 1.34 8.63 15.97
C GLN A 435 2.45 9.60 15.62
N PHE A 436 3.37 9.21 14.74
CA PHE A 436 4.43 10.08 14.24
C PHE A 436 3.83 11.36 13.65
N LEU A 437 2.86 11.26 12.74
CA LEU A 437 2.21 12.43 12.15
C LEU A 437 1.48 13.29 13.19
N ARG A 438 0.81 12.66 14.17
CA ARG A 438 0.19 13.40 15.28
C ARG A 438 1.24 14.15 16.09
N PHE A 439 2.31 13.49 16.49
CA PHE A 439 3.43 14.08 17.21
C PHE A 439 3.98 15.30 16.47
N MET A 440 4.21 15.18 15.16
CA MET A 440 4.70 16.28 14.32
C MET A 440 3.74 17.47 14.26
N ARG A 441 2.42 17.20 14.20
CA ARG A 441 1.38 18.23 14.12
C ARG A 441 1.06 18.88 15.48
N THR A 442 1.12 18.13 16.58
CA THR A 442 0.64 18.59 17.90
C THR A 442 1.74 18.99 18.86
N ASN A 443 2.88 18.30 18.86
CA ASN A 443 3.92 18.49 19.87
C ASN A 443 4.87 19.65 19.52
N ARG A 444 4.69 20.28 18.34
CA ARG A 444 5.45 21.45 17.86
C ARG A 444 6.97 21.27 17.91
N THR A 445 7.45 20.04 17.75
CA THR A 445 8.90 19.72 17.78
C THR A 445 9.69 20.47 16.73
N PHE A 446 9.08 20.73 15.56
CA PHE A 446 9.65 21.54 14.48
C PHE A 446 8.96 22.92 14.39
N GLY A 447 8.29 23.35 15.46
CA GLY A 447 7.43 24.52 15.47
C GLY A 447 6.05 24.27 14.87
N ASP A 448 5.41 25.33 14.37
CA ASP A 448 4.08 25.25 13.76
C ASP A 448 4.17 24.75 12.31
N VAL A 449 3.62 23.57 12.06
CA VAL A 449 3.57 22.92 10.75
C VAL A 449 2.44 23.54 9.91
N ALA A 450 2.80 24.11 8.76
CA ALA A 450 1.88 24.69 7.79
C ALA A 450 1.30 23.66 6.83
N ALA A 451 2.12 22.67 6.43
CA ALA A 451 1.70 21.56 5.59
C ALA A 451 2.59 20.34 5.84
N ASP A 452 2.04 19.15 5.58
CA ASP A 452 2.77 17.89 5.57
C ASP A 452 2.23 16.98 4.48
N LEU A 453 3.12 16.15 3.93
CA LEU A 453 2.80 15.16 2.93
C LEU A 453 3.65 13.93 3.21
N TYR A 454 3.06 12.74 3.17
CA TYR A 454 3.84 11.51 3.28
C TYR A 454 3.49 10.48 2.20
N THR A 455 4.47 9.61 1.92
CA THR A 455 4.31 8.43 1.09
C THR A 455 4.88 7.20 1.79
N ILE A 456 4.18 6.07 1.67
CA ILE A 456 4.69 4.77 2.12
C ILE A 456 5.42 4.08 0.97
N GLU A 457 6.63 3.62 1.23
CA GLU A 457 7.47 2.90 0.28
C GLU A 457 7.90 1.55 0.87
N PHE A 458 8.02 0.54 0.01
CA PHE A 458 8.47 -0.79 0.37
C PHE A 458 9.82 -1.04 -0.31
N GLN A 459 10.90 -0.66 0.37
CA GLN A 459 12.27 -0.80 -0.17
C GLN A 459 12.69 -2.27 -0.27
N LYS A 460 13.82 -2.55 -0.94
CA LYS A 460 14.36 -3.88 -1.30
C LYS A 460 13.99 -5.06 -0.37
N ASN A 461 14.24 -4.93 0.93
CA ASN A 461 13.99 -5.99 1.94
C ASN A 461 12.52 -6.04 2.42
N GLY A 462 11.61 -5.38 1.72
CA GLY A 462 10.17 -5.39 1.90
C GLY A 462 9.61 -4.55 3.04
N LEU A 463 10.36 -4.24 4.10
CA LEU A 463 9.79 -3.49 5.24
C LEU A 463 9.24 -2.12 4.82
N PRO A 464 8.11 -1.67 5.41
CA PRO A 464 7.52 -0.39 5.05
C PRO A 464 8.33 0.78 5.63
N HIS A 465 8.43 1.83 4.83
CA HIS A 465 9.07 3.11 5.18
C HIS A 465 8.09 4.23 4.90
N CYS A 466 8.10 5.28 5.71
CA CYS A 466 7.29 6.47 5.50
C CYS A 466 8.21 7.65 5.21
N HIS A 467 8.15 8.16 3.97
CA HIS A 467 8.85 9.36 3.56
C HIS A 467 7.92 10.56 3.71
N THR A 468 8.30 11.53 4.54
CA THR A 468 7.46 12.67 4.91
C THR A 468 8.16 13.98 4.57
N LEU A 469 7.45 14.88 3.88
CA LEU A 469 7.82 16.27 3.64
C LEU A 469 7.05 17.17 4.59
N ILE A 470 7.73 18.18 5.13
CA ILE A 470 7.15 19.10 6.13
C ILE A 470 7.47 20.54 5.79
N TRP A 471 6.44 21.37 5.81
CA TRP A 471 6.52 22.82 5.70
C TRP A 471 6.22 23.43 7.06
N VAL A 472 7.13 24.27 7.54
CA VAL A 472 6.96 25.01 8.80
C VAL A 472 6.65 26.48 8.51
N THR A 473 5.92 27.12 9.42
CA THR A 473 5.60 28.54 9.31
C THR A 473 6.85 29.42 9.40
N PRO A 474 6.82 30.67 8.86
CA PRO A 474 8.00 31.55 8.78
C PRO A 474 8.83 31.77 10.06
N PRO A 475 8.24 31.77 11.28
CA PRO A 475 9.01 31.89 12.52
C PRO A 475 9.95 30.72 12.82
N TYR A 476 9.67 29.53 12.28
CA TYR A 476 10.42 28.30 12.60
C TYR A 476 11.25 27.78 11.41
N LYS A 477 11.26 28.49 10.28
CA LYS A 477 12.11 28.13 9.13
C LYS A 477 13.58 28.24 9.52
N VAL A 478 14.38 27.25 9.11
CA VAL A 478 15.84 27.27 9.19
C VAL A 478 16.37 28.31 8.21
N ARG A 479 17.10 29.31 8.70
CA ARG A 479 17.64 30.40 7.88
C ARG A 479 19.16 30.32 7.74
N GLU A 480 19.81 29.87 8.80
CA GLU A 480 21.26 29.69 8.84
C GLU A 480 21.63 28.31 9.37
N ALA A 481 22.88 27.90 9.16
CA ALA A 481 23.31 26.55 9.53
C ALA A 481 23.26 26.30 11.05
N ALA A 482 23.41 27.34 11.86
CA ALA A 482 23.27 27.23 13.32
C ALA A 482 21.84 26.88 13.77
N ASP A 483 20.81 27.21 12.98
CA ASP A 483 19.43 26.83 13.30
C ASP A 483 19.22 25.31 13.19
N VAL A 484 20.03 24.60 12.39
CA VAL A 484 19.94 23.14 12.21
C VAL A 484 20.20 22.41 13.51
N ASP A 485 21.16 22.90 14.30
CA ASP A 485 21.61 22.28 15.56
C ASP A 485 20.50 22.24 16.63
N ARG A 486 19.43 23.04 16.48
CA ARG A 486 18.25 22.98 17.36
C ARG A 486 17.41 21.73 17.15
N TYR A 487 17.49 21.11 15.97
CA TYR A 487 16.59 20.03 15.54
C TYR A 487 17.32 18.74 15.19
N ILE A 488 18.58 18.83 14.75
CA ILE A 488 19.37 17.70 14.28
C ILE A 488 20.71 17.69 15.00
N SER A 489 21.10 16.53 15.52
CA SER A 489 22.42 16.28 16.08
C SER A 489 23.06 15.08 15.39
N ALA A 490 24.34 15.22 15.04
CA ALA A 490 25.18 14.13 14.55
C ALA A 490 26.18 13.65 15.64
N GLU A 491 25.92 13.99 16.91
CA GLU A 491 26.73 13.63 18.07
C GLU A 491 26.05 12.50 18.86
N ILE A 492 26.84 11.53 19.32
CA ILE A 492 26.38 10.47 20.22
C ILE A 492 25.92 11.14 21.53
N PRO A 493 24.69 10.88 22.00
CA PRO A 493 24.19 11.43 23.26
C PRO A 493 25.05 11.03 24.46
N ASP A 494 25.07 11.83 25.51
CA ASP A 494 25.78 11.46 26.73
C ASP A 494 24.96 10.41 27.50
N PRO A 495 25.51 9.20 27.74
CA PRO A 495 24.81 8.12 28.43
C PRO A 495 24.45 8.44 29.88
N SER A 496 25.06 9.47 30.47
CA SER A 496 24.80 9.89 31.86
C SER A 496 23.59 10.82 31.94
N THR A 497 23.39 11.66 30.92
CA THR A 497 22.33 12.67 30.90
C THR A 497 21.10 12.23 30.11
N ASP A 498 21.28 11.46 29.03
CA ASP A 498 20.20 10.87 28.24
C ASP A 498 20.53 9.41 27.86
N PRO A 499 20.50 8.49 28.84
CA PRO A 499 20.83 7.07 28.63
C PRO A 499 19.93 6.38 27.59
N GLU A 500 18.68 6.81 27.49
CA GLU A 500 17.72 6.24 26.57
C GLU A 500 17.99 6.66 25.12
N LEU A 501 18.17 7.97 24.88
CA LEU A 501 18.53 8.44 23.56
C LEU A 501 19.88 7.86 23.12
N TYR A 502 20.84 7.74 24.03
CA TYR A 502 22.10 7.06 23.78
C TYR A 502 21.87 5.62 23.29
N LYS A 503 21.04 4.84 24.01
CA LYS A 503 20.73 3.46 23.62
C LYS A 503 20.08 3.40 22.23
N ILE A 504 19.07 4.23 21.96
CA ILE A 504 18.37 4.27 20.67
C ILE A 504 19.32 4.63 19.52
N VAL A 505 20.13 5.69 19.70
CA VAL A 505 21.07 6.17 18.67
C VAL A 505 22.15 5.11 18.40
N THR A 506 22.73 4.53 19.45
CA THR A 506 23.80 3.52 19.30
C THR A 506 23.31 2.22 18.65
N GLU A 507 22.07 1.81 18.93
CA GLU A 507 21.47 0.61 18.34
C GLU A 507 21.01 0.83 16.89
N LEU A 508 20.34 1.95 16.60
CA LEU A 508 19.58 2.13 15.35
C LEU A 508 20.22 3.10 14.34
N MET A 509 21.04 4.05 14.79
CA MET A 509 21.52 5.17 13.95
C MET A 509 23.02 5.13 13.64
N MET A 510 23.75 4.12 14.11
CA MET A 510 25.18 3.95 13.84
C MET A 510 25.44 3.12 12.57
N HIS A 511 26.20 3.68 11.64
CA HIS A 511 26.70 3.01 10.46
C HIS A 511 27.95 2.16 10.76
N GLY A 512 28.12 1.05 10.04
CA GLY A 512 29.31 0.20 10.19
C GLY A 512 29.26 -0.74 11.40
N PRO A 513 30.41 -1.29 11.84
CA PRO A 513 31.76 -1.00 11.35
C PRO A 513 31.94 -1.39 9.87
N CYS A 514 32.59 -0.52 9.09
CA CYS A 514 32.92 -0.69 7.68
C CYS A 514 34.30 -0.08 7.38
N GLY A 515 34.74 -0.07 6.13
CA GLY A 515 36.07 0.45 5.76
C GLY A 515 37.16 -0.55 6.13
N LEU A 516 38.33 -0.07 6.53
CA LEU A 516 39.45 -0.92 6.96
C LEU A 516 39.07 -1.85 8.12
N ALA A 517 38.15 -1.43 8.99
CA ALA A 517 37.68 -2.23 10.10
C ALA A 517 36.84 -3.44 9.66
N ARG A 518 36.12 -3.33 8.53
CA ARG A 518 35.36 -4.43 7.90
C ARG A 518 35.25 -4.20 6.38
N PRO A 519 36.24 -4.64 5.59
CA PRO A 519 36.28 -4.40 4.15
C PRO A 519 35.17 -5.15 3.39
N ASN A 520 34.65 -6.24 3.98
CA ASN A 520 33.60 -7.07 3.38
C ASN A 520 32.17 -6.63 3.79
N PHE A 521 32.00 -5.48 4.45
CA PHE A 521 30.68 -5.01 4.89
C PHE A 521 29.80 -4.61 3.69
N PRO A 522 28.46 -4.81 3.71
CA PRO A 522 27.59 -4.60 2.53
C PRO A 522 27.62 -3.22 1.88
N CYS A 523 28.05 -2.20 2.61
CA CYS A 523 28.17 -0.84 2.07
C CYS A 523 29.46 -0.61 1.29
N MET A 524 30.43 -1.52 1.34
CA MET A 524 31.73 -1.37 0.69
C MET A 524 31.59 -1.63 -0.81
N ARG A 525 32.06 -0.69 -1.62
CA ARG A 525 32.21 -0.79 -3.08
C ARG A 525 33.57 -0.25 -3.45
N ASP A 526 34.34 -1.00 -4.24
CA ASP A 526 35.67 -0.60 -4.69
C ASP A 526 36.57 -0.14 -3.52
N ASN A 527 36.59 -0.94 -2.44
CA ASN A 527 37.32 -0.67 -1.19
C ASN A 527 36.96 0.62 -0.44
N THR A 528 35.87 1.30 -0.82
CA THR A 528 35.37 2.50 -0.14
C THR A 528 33.93 2.29 0.32
N CYS A 529 33.52 2.96 1.41
CA CYS A 529 32.12 2.93 1.79
C CYS A 529 31.30 3.76 0.79
N SER A 530 30.32 3.13 0.14
CA SER A 530 29.37 3.80 -0.79
C SER A 530 28.56 4.94 -0.16
N LYS A 531 28.48 4.98 1.17
CA LYS A 531 27.86 6.06 1.95
C LYS A 531 28.88 7.08 2.50
N SER A 532 30.16 6.93 2.13
CA SER A 532 31.28 7.77 2.53
C SER A 532 31.45 7.88 4.04
N PHE A 533 31.50 6.74 4.72
CA PHE A 533 31.89 6.61 6.13
C PHE A 533 33.33 6.12 6.26
N PRO A 534 34.08 6.54 7.31
CA PRO A 534 33.69 7.51 8.34
C PRO A 534 33.55 8.94 7.78
N LYS A 535 32.64 9.74 8.36
CA LYS A 535 32.49 11.17 8.06
C LYS A 535 33.63 11.99 8.68
N MET A 536 33.83 13.21 8.20
CA MET A 536 34.78 14.13 8.82
C MET A 536 34.17 14.76 10.08
N PHE A 537 35.02 15.10 11.04
CA PHE A 537 34.59 15.90 12.20
C PHE A 537 34.36 17.35 11.77
N GLU A 538 33.37 17.97 12.39
CA GLU A 538 32.95 19.33 12.10
C GLU A 538 32.63 20.06 13.41
N SER A 539 33.26 21.21 13.63
CA SER A 539 33.07 22.00 14.85
C SER A 539 31.71 22.69 14.93
N SER A 540 31.10 22.98 13.77
CA SER A 540 29.80 23.64 13.61
C SER A 540 29.11 23.21 12.32
N SER A 541 27.78 23.30 12.30
CA SER A 541 27.01 23.03 11.09
C SER A 541 27.27 24.12 10.05
N ARG A 542 27.40 23.76 8.77
CA ARG A 542 27.50 24.71 7.65
C ARG A 542 26.77 24.21 6.41
N PHE A 543 26.44 25.12 5.50
CA PHE A 543 26.02 24.77 4.13
C PHE A 543 27.22 24.90 3.19
N ASP A 544 27.41 23.94 2.29
CA ASP A 544 28.37 24.10 1.20
C ASP A 544 27.78 24.86 0.00
N LYS A 545 28.57 24.99 -1.07
CA LYS A 545 28.20 25.73 -2.28
C LYS A 545 26.99 25.15 -3.01
N ASP A 546 26.71 23.86 -2.79
CA ASP A 546 25.61 23.13 -3.41
C ASP A 546 24.36 23.10 -2.50
N GLY A 547 24.42 23.79 -1.34
CA GLY A 547 23.33 23.86 -0.37
C GLY A 547 23.25 22.65 0.56
N TYR A 548 24.25 21.77 0.55
CA TYR A 548 24.29 20.61 1.41
C TYR A 548 24.73 21.00 2.82
N VAL A 549 23.96 20.54 3.81
CA VAL A 549 24.31 20.64 5.24
C VAL A 549 25.42 19.67 5.61
N HIS A 550 26.55 20.21 6.10
CA HIS A 550 27.56 19.47 6.85
C HIS A 550 27.24 19.69 8.33
N TYR A 551 26.82 18.63 9.02
CA TYR A 551 26.37 18.73 10.41
C TYR A 551 27.53 18.88 11.38
N LYS A 552 27.31 19.67 12.43
CA LYS A 552 28.16 19.70 13.61
C LYS A 552 28.35 18.28 14.15
N ARG A 553 29.62 17.87 14.24
CA ARG A 553 30.03 16.53 14.64
C ARG A 553 31.41 16.63 15.28
N ARG A 554 31.47 16.94 16.58
CA ARG A 554 32.75 17.04 17.30
C ARG A 554 33.26 15.66 17.69
N ASP A 555 34.55 15.57 18.03
CA ASP A 555 35.06 14.39 18.71
C ASP A 555 34.68 14.46 20.19
N SER A 556 33.62 13.74 20.58
CA SER A 556 33.20 13.58 21.98
C SER A 556 33.85 12.34 22.59
N PRO A 557 33.96 12.19 23.92
CA PRO A 557 34.51 10.97 24.52
C PRO A 557 33.60 9.73 24.37
N HIS A 558 32.31 9.92 24.06
CA HIS A 558 31.34 8.83 23.94
C HIS A 558 31.58 7.96 22.69
N ARG A 559 31.38 6.65 22.82
CA ARG A 559 31.61 5.66 21.76
C ARG A 559 30.50 4.61 21.76
N ALA A 560 30.02 4.26 20.57
CA ALA A 560 29.05 3.19 20.38
C ALA A 560 29.77 1.86 20.10
N MET A 561 29.52 0.82 20.89
CA MET A 561 30.13 -0.49 20.66
C MET A 561 29.31 -1.29 19.64
N LYS A 562 29.91 -1.66 18.51
CA LYS A 562 29.22 -2.44 17.47
C LYS A 562 30.12 -3.54 16.92
N ASN A 563 29.70 -4.79 17.14
CA ASN A 563 30.47 -6.00 16.82
C ASN A 563 31.92 -5.97 17.34
N GLY A 564 32.11 -5.52 18.58
CA GLY A 564 33.42 -5.43 19.24
C GLY A 564 34.28 -4.22 18.84
N ILE A 565 33.77 -3.32 17.99
CA ILE A 565 34.48 -2.12 17.54
C ILE A 565 33.81 -0.87 18.13
N ALA A 566 34.61 -0.01 18.77
CA ALA A 566 34.17 1.28 19.29
C ALA A 566 34.06 2.30 18.14
N LEU A 567 32.84 2.74 17.86
CA LEU A 567 32.53 3.73 16.84
C LEU A 567 32.33 5.10 17.48
N ASP A 568 32.95 6.12 16.90
CA ASP A 568 32.76 7.52 17.31
C ASP A 568 31.69 8.21 16.46
N ASN A 569 31.54 9.52 16.67
CA ASN A 569 30.56 10.33 15.97
C ASN A 569 30.70 10.20 14.44
N ARG A 570 31.88 9.93 13.86
CA ARG A 570 32.05 9.82 12.39
C ARG A 570 31.23 8.71 11.75
N TYR A 571 30.69 7.79 12.54
CA TYR A 571 29.85 6.69 12.11
C TYR A 571 28.34 6.93 12.33
N GLY A 572 27.93 8.05 12.93
CA GLY A 572 26.51 8.41 13.06
C GLY A 572 25.88 8.74 11.70
N ALA A 573 24.66 8.25 11.43
CA ALA A 573 24.00 8.46 10.16
C ALA A 573 23.66 9.94 9.88
N ASP A 574 24.15 10.49 8.78
CA ASP A 574 23.86 11.89 8.40
C ASP A 574 22.82 12.06 7.30
N ARG A 575 22.58 11.06 6.43
CA ARG A 575 21.74 11.26 5.22
C ARG A 575 21.16 9.98 4.62
N VAL A 576 20.01 10.16 3.97
CA VAL A 576 19.57 9.35 2.81
C VAL A 576 19.99 10.09 1.53
N ARG A 577 20.57 9.37 0.57
CA ARG A 577 20.91 9.85 -0.79
C ARG A 577 20.03 9.05 -1.75
N PHE A 578 19.23 9.71 -2.59
CA PHE A 578 18.67 9.06 -3.77
C PHE A 578 19.16 9.81 -5.01
N CYS A 579 19.57 9.06 -6.02
CA CYS A 579 20.02 9.58 -7.31
C CYS A 579 19.09 8.96 -8.34
N ILE A 580 18.32 9.78 -9.06
CA ILE A 580 17.60 9.34 -10.26
C ILE A 580 18.57 9.58 -11.42
N ALA A 581 19.25 8.51 -11.85
CA ALA A 581 19.96 8.50 -13.11
C ALA A 581 18.95 8.13 -14.21
N ARG A 582 18.93 8.89 -15.30
CA ARG A 582 18.39 8.35 -16.55
C ARG A 582 19.28 7.17 -16.94
N SER A 583 18.68 6.06 -17.33
CA SER A 583 19.41 5.09 -18.16
C SER A 583 19.95 5.87 -19.34
N GLU A 584 21.24 5.74 -19.64
CA GLU A 584 21.75 6.23 -20.91
C GLU A 584 20.97 5.49 -21.99
N ASP A 585 20.14 6.25 -22.73
CA ASP A 585 19.37 5.71 -23.84
C ASP A 585 20.37 5.17 -24.87
N ALA A 586 20.16 3.92 -25.28
CA ALA A 586 20.79 3.38 -26.47
C ALA A 586 20.49 4.32 -27.65
N PRO A 587 21.43 4.53 -28.59
CA PRO A 587 21.24 5.44 -29.70
C PRO A 587 19.96 5.07 -30.45
N ALA A 588 19.04 6.03 -30.57
CA ALA A 588 17.83 5.89 -31.35
C ALA A 588 18.22 5.57 -32.80
N SER A 589 17.94 4.35 -33.23
CA SER A 589 17.89 4.04 -34.65
C SER A 589 16.66 4.74 -35.22
N ASP A 590 16.87 5.70 -36.10
CA ASP A 590 15.84 6.25 -36.98
C ASP A 590 15.28 5.12 -37.86
N SER A 591 14.24 4.44 -37.39
CA SER A 591 13.31 3.73 -38.27
C SER A 591 11.90 3.72 -37.70
N ASP A 592 11.02 4.31 -38.51
CA ASP A 592 9.57 4.22 -38.56
C ASP A 592 8.72 5.08 -37.60
N ASN A 593 8.12 6.12 -38.21
CA ASN A 593 6.96 6.88 -37.76
C ASN A 593 5.70 6.01 -37.65
N VAL A 594 5.73 4.98 -36.80
CA VAL A 594 4.52 4.34 -36.28
C VAL A 594 4.27 4.98 -34.92
N ALA A 595 3.09 5.57 -34.70
CA ALA A 595 2.70 6.09 -33.40
C ALA A 595 2.88 4.97 -32.36
N HIS A 596 3.92 5.08 -31.53
CA HIS A 596 4.27 4.04 -30.57
C HIS A 596 3.15 3.99 -29.52
N VAL A 597 2.27 2.99 -29.62
CA VAL A 597 1.19 2.80 -28.66
C VAL A 597 1.83 2.36 -27.34
N VAL A 598 1.92 3.28 -26.37
CA VAL A 598 2.45 2.98 -25.04
C VAL A 598 1.38 2.23 -24.25
N ASN A 599 1.61 0.94 -23.99
CA ASN A 599 0.74 0.17 -23.11
C ASN A 599 1.16 0.39 -21.65
N GLU A 600 0.62 1.46 -21.03
CA GLU A 600 0.94 1.83 -19.64
C GLU A 600 0.61 0.71 -18.64
N ILE A 601 -0.45 -0.07 -18.87
CA ILE A 601 -0.84 -1.18 -18.00
C ILE A 601 0.22 -2.29 -18.06
N GLN A 602 0.65 -2.68 -19.26
CA GLN A 602 1.69 -3.69 -19.42
C GLN A 602 3.03 -3.20 -18.87
N ASN A 603 3.42 -1.95 -19.16
CA ASN A 603 4.63 -1.34 -18.60
C ASN A 603 4.60 -1.30 -17.07
N PHE A 604 3.44 -0.99 -16.46
CA PHE A 604 3.26 -1.05 -15.01
C PHE A 604 3.43 -2.48 -14.49
N VAL A 605 2.80 -3.47 -15.13
CA VAL A 605 2.90 -4.88 -14.73
C VAL A 605 4.34 -5.38 -14.86
N ASP A 606 5.05 -5.06 -15.94
CA ASP A 606 6.42 -5.53 -16.19
C ASP A 606 7.44 -4.82 -15.30
N GLY A 607 7.22 -3.54 -15.00
CA GLY A 607 8.11 -2.73 -14.17
C GLY A 607 7.91 -2.89 -12.66
N ARG A 608 6.79 -3.45 -12.20
CA ARG A 608 6.50 -3.56 -10.76
C ARG A 608 7.27 -4.70 -10.09
N TYR A 609 7.50 -4.49 -8.80
CA TYR A 609 7.92 -5.52 -7.85
C TYR A 609 6.92 -5.58 -6.71
N ILE A 610 6.61 -6.78 -6.23
CA ILE A 610 5.66 -6.99 -5.14
C ILE A 610 6.33 -7.83 -4.05
N CYS A 611 6.24 -7.35 -2.81
CA CYS A 611 6.69 -8.06 -1.62
C CYS A 611 5.53 -8.30 -0.62
N PRO A 612 5.70 -9.15 0.40
CA PRO A 612 4.59 -9.55 1.29
C PRO A 612 4.08 -8.39 2.16
N HIS A 613 4.96 -7.44 2.49
CA HIS A 613 4.61 -6.25 3.28
C HIS A 613 3.77 -5.26 2.44
N GLU A 614 4.15 -5.01 1.18
CA GLU A 614 3.32 -4.22 0.26
C GLU A 614 1.98 -4.90 0.04
N ALA A 615 1.99 -6.20 -0.24
CA ALA A 615 0.79 -6.99 -0.44
C ALA A 615 -0.15 -6.87 0.77
N SER A 616 0.37 -7.04 2.00
CA SER A 616 -0.40 -6.88 3.23
C SER A 616 -1.00 -5.47 3.37
N TRP A 617 -0.19 -4.43 3.16
CA TRP A 617 -0.63 -3.04 3.23
C TRP A 617 -1.77 -2.73 2.26
N ARG A 618 -1.62 -3.21 1.01
CA ARG A 618 -2.58 -3.00 -0.08
C ARG A 618 -3.85 -3.81 0.10
N ILE A 619 -3.74 -5.07 0.55
CA ILE A 619 -4.89 -5.93 0.86
C ILE A 619 -5.71 -5.29 1.97
N LEU A 620 -5.08 -4.89 3.09
CA LEU A 620 -5.75 -4.21 4.21
C LEU A 620 -6.29 -2.79 3.87
N ASN A 621 -6.00 -2.33 2.64
CA ASN A 621 -6.45 -1.08 2.07
C ASN A 621 -6.02 0.14 2.89
N PHE A 622 -4.75 0.13 3.30
CA PHE A 622 -4.13 1.23 4.02
C PHE A 622 -3.69 2.34 3.04
N PRO A 623 -3.85 3.64 3.39
CA PRO A 623 -3.41 4.73 2.54
C PRO A 623 -1.90 4.70 2.32
N ILE A 624 -1.46 4.92 1.08
CA ILE A 624 -0.03 5.07 0.76
C ILE A 624 0.39 6.53 0.81
N HIS A 625 -0.48 7.43 0.35
CA HIS A 625 -0.23 8.86 0.34
C HIS A 625 -1.27 9.56 1.20
N GLU A 626 -0.82 10.49 2.04
CA GLU A 626 -1.67 11.47 2.70
C GLU A 626 -1.01 12.84 2.58
N ARG A 627 -1.83 13.88 2.65
CA ARG A 627 -1.38 15.26 2.59
C ARG A 627 -2.33 16.18 3.34
N THR A 628 -1.74 17.20 3.92
CA THR A 628 -2.41 18.24 4.68
C THR A 628 -1.72 19.57 4.33
N PRO A 629 -2.43 20.60 3.83
CA PRO A 629 -3.85 20.63 3.51
C PRO A 629 -4.26 19.72 2.34
N ALA A 630 -5.57 19.50 2.20
CA ALA A 630 -6.13 18.84 1.02
C ALA A 630 -5.91 19.67 -0.24
N VAL A 631 -5.72 19.01 -1.38
CA VAL A 631 -5.64 19.66 -2.71
C VAL A 631 -6.91 19.35 -3.49
N GLU A 632 -7.62 20.38 -3.95
CA GLU A 632 -8.82 20.23 -4.78
C GLU A 632 -8.50 20.54 -6.24
N VAL A 633 -8.85 19.62 -7.13
CA VAL A 633 -8.61 19.79 -8.57
C VAL A 633 -9.74 20.62 -9.17
N LEU A 634 -9.36 21.71 -9.81
CA LEU A 634 -10.24 22.70 -10.40
C LEU A 634 -10.31 22.49 -11.91
N ALA A 635 -11.53 22.31 -12.42
CA ALA A 635 -11.78 22.05 -13.83
C ALA A 635 -11.37 23.26 -14.67
N VAL A 636 -10.82 23.00 -15.86
CA VAL A 636 -10.42 24.00 -16.84
C VAL A 636 -10.98 23.57 -18.19
N HIS A 637 -11.79 24.42 -18.81
CA HIS A 637 -12.40 24.18 -20.12
C HIS A 637 -12.86 25.52 -20.70
N LEU A 638 -12.99 25.59 -22.03
CA LEU A 638 -13.63 26.73 -22.69
C LEU A 638 -15.14 26.73 -22.41
N GLN A 639 -15.81 27.84 -22.74
CA GLN A 639 -17.25 27.94 -22.61
C GLN A 639 -17.94 26.85 -23.45
N ASN A 640 -18.86 26.09 -22.82
CA ASN A 640 -19.61 24.99 -23.43
C ASN A 640 -18.75 23.80 -23.94
N MET A 641 -17.47 23.75 -23.57
CA MET A 641 -16.53 22.68 -23.93
C MET A 641 -16.18 21.81 -22.71
N GLN A 642 -17.12 21.62 -21.78
CA GLN A 642 -16.92 20.76 -20.62
C GLN A 642 -16.83 19.30 -21.05
N ASN A 643 -15.90 18.55 -20.47
CA ASN A 643 -15.89 17.10 -20.60
C ASN A 643 -17.12 16.51 -19.89
N VAL A 644 -17.89 15.69 -20.63
CA VAL A 644 -19.04 14.94 -20.09
C VAL A 644 -18.77 13.46 -20.29
N THR A 645 -18.70 12.71 -19.18
CA THR A 645 -18.56 11.25 -19.21
C THR A 645 -19.93 10.60 -19.07
N PHE A 646 -20.27 9.72 -20.00
CA PHE A 646 -21.52 8.96 -19.99
C PHE A 646 -21.27 7.52 -20.45
N LYS A 647 -22.19 6.61 -20.09
CA LYS A 647 -22.16 5.24 -20.60
C LYS A 647 -22.73 5.23 -22.01
N GLU A 648 -22.14 4.43 -22.89
CA GLU A 648 -22.52 4.32 -24.31
C GLU A 648 -24.01 4.03 -24.52
N ASN A 649 -24.62 3.26 -23.61
CA ASN A 649 -26.04 2.91 -23.68
C ASN A 649 -27.01 3.99 -23.16
N LEU A 650 -26.52 5.16 -22.72
CA LEU A 650 -27.38 6.26 -22.28
C LEU A 650 -27.81 7.12 -23.47
N ARG A 651 -29.12 7.41 -23.55
CA ARG A 651 -29.65 8.34 -24.54
C ARG A 651 -29.13 9.76 -24.27
N LEU A 652 -28.64 10.44 -25.31
CA LEU A 652 -28.14 11.83 -25.23
C LEU A 652 -29.13 12.77 -24.53
N GLN A 653 -30.42 12.61 -24.78
CA GLN A 653 -31.46 13.43 -24.15
C GLN A 653 -31.50 13.28 -22.62
N ALA A 654 -31.28 12.06 -22.11
CA ALA A 654 -31.20 11.81 -20.67
C ALA A 654 -29.94 12.42 -20.04
N ILE A 655 -28.86 12.53 -20.81
CA ILE A 655 -27.62 13.18 -20.39
C ILE A 655 -27.84 14.69 -20.27
N VAL A 656 -28.44 15.32 -21.29
CA VAL A 656 -28.73 16.76 -21.30
C VAL A 656 -29.76 17.15 -20.24
N GLN A 657 -30.76 16.30 -19.99
CA GLN A 657 -31.77 16.53 -18.95
C GLN A 657 -31.24 16.33 -17.53
N ASN A 658 -30.03 15.77 -17.36
CA ASN A 658 -29.46 15.58 -16.04
C ASN A 658 -29.21 16.96 -15.39
N PRO A 659 -29.76 17.25 -14.19
CA PRO A 659 -29.54 18.52 -13.51
C PRO A 659 -28.06 18.83 -13.24
N SER A 660 -27.19 17.82 -13.19
CA SER A 660 -25.74 17.97 -13.03
C SER A 660 -24.98 18.24 -14.32
N PHE A 661 -25.63 18.17 -15.48
CA PHE A 661 -24.99 18.37 -16.78
C PHE A 661 -24.32 19.75 -16.86
N GLY A 662 -23.07 19.78 -17.34
CA GLY A 662 -22.28 21.01 -17.49
C GLY A 662 -21.85 21.69 -16.17
N ARG A 663 -22.19 21.14 -15.01
CA ARG A 663 -21.78 21.67 -13.70
C ARG A 663 -20.36 21.22 -13.39
N THR A 664 -19.44 22.18 -13.37
CA THR A 664 -18.04 21.99 -13.01
C THR A 664 -17.68 22.94 -11.88
N THR A 665 -16.50 22.76 -11.29
CA THR A 665 -15.95 23.72 -10.32
C THR A 665 -15.85 25.12 -10.93
N LEU A 666 -15.58 25.24 -12.24
CA LEU A 666 -15.45 26.52 -12.95
C LEU A 666 -16.80 27.18 -13.19
N THR A 667 -17.78 26.46 -13.75
CA THR A 667 -19.11 27.04 -14.01
C THR A 667 -19.81 27.45 -12.73
N LYS A 668 -19.61 26.69 -11.65
CA LYS A 668 -20.16 27.01 -10.34
C LYS A 668 -19.42 28.12 -9.60
N TRP A 669 -18.13 28.32 -9.84
CA TRP A 669 -17.40 29.48 -9.31
C TRP A 669 -17.97 30.78 -9.90
N LEU A 670 -18.15 30.83 -11.23
CA LEU A 670 -18.77 31.97 -11.91
C LEU A 670 -20.20 32.24 -11.43
N GLU A 671 -21.00 31.19 -11.22
CA GLU A 671 -22.37 31.31 -10.67
C GLU A 671 -22.37 31.80 -9.22
N SER A 672 -21.44 31.29 -8.40
CA SER A 672 -21.30 31.68 -6.99
C SER A 672 -20.96 33.17 -6.86
N ASN A 673 -20.04 33.66 -7.68
CA ASN A 673 -19.64 35.08 -7.71
C ASN A 673 -20.77 36.04 -8.15
N LYS A 674 -21.84 35.55 -8.78
CA LYS A 674 -23.03 36.37 -9.05
C LYS A 674 -23.89 36.60 -7.80
N ARG A 675 -23.84 35.67 -6.85
CA ARG A 675 -24.72 35.64 -5.67
C ARG A 675 -24.01 36.12 -4.41
N ASP A 676 -22.73 35.84 -4.30
CA ASP A 676 -21.93 36.07 -3.10
C ASP A 676 -20.81 37.07 -3.39
N SER A 677 -20.82 38.19 -2.66
CA SER A 677 -19.79 39.23 -2.76
C SER A 677 -18.47 38.82 -2.14
N ASP A 678 -18.47 37.90 -1.16
CA ASP A 678 -17.29 37.56 -0.36
C ASP A 678 -16.26 36.71 -1.11
N GLY A 679 -16.64 36.22 -2.29
CA GLY A 679 -15.79 35.48 -3.22
C GLY A 679 -15.19 36.33 -4.34
N LEU A 680 -15.60 37.59 -4.50
CA LEU A 680 -15.18 38.44 -5.62
C LEU A 680 -13.72 38.88 -5.52
N ASP A 681 -13.13 38.88 -4.32
CA ASP A 681 -11.71 39.17 -4.08
C ASP A 681 -10.80 37.96 -4.38
N LEU A 682 -11.36 36.77 -4.57
CA LEU A 682 -10.61 35.54 -4.78
C LEU A 682 -10.47 35.20 -6.27
N THR A 683 -9.28 34.74 -6.66
CA THR A 683 -9.11 34.06 -7.94
C THR A 683 -9.75 32.68 -7.86
N TYR A 684 -9.98 32.06 -9.01
CA TYR A 684 -10.51 30.71 -9.05
C TYR A 684 -9.64 29.71 -8.26
N VAL A 685 -8.32 29.90 -8.30
CA VAL A 685 -7.34 29.07 -7.59
C VAL A 685 -7.38 29.28 -6.07
N THR A 686 -7.56 30.53 -5.61
CA THR A 686 -7.62 30.85 -4.18
C THR A 686 -9.01 30.70 -3.59
N TYR A 687 -10.04 30.41 -4.41
CA TYR A 687 -11.42 30.23 -3.97
C TYR A 687 -11.57 29.16 -2.87
N CYS A 688 -10.74 28.11 -2.92
CA CYS A 688 -10.70 27.04 -1.93
C CYS A 688 -10.30 27.50 -0.51
N SER A 689 -9.75 28.72 -0.37
CA SER A 689 -9.42 29.33 0.92
C SER A 689 -10.66 29.64 1.77
N LYS A 690 -11.73 30.15 1.16
CA LYS A 690 -13.00 30.50 1.82
C LYS A 690 -14.14 29.52 1.51
N TYR A 691 -14.07 28.79 0.41
CA TYR A 691 -15.11 27.87 -0.03
C TYR A 691 -14.61 26.43 -0.11
N ARG A 692 -15.52 25.47 0.02
CA ARG A 692 -15.26 24.05 -0.24
C ARG A 692 -16.19 23.54 -1.34
N TRP A 693 -15.68 22.62 -2.15
CA TRP A 693 -16.48 21.97 -3.17
C TRP A 693 -17.31 20.83 -2.57
N ASP A 694 -18.62 20.89 -2.71
CA ASP A 694 -19.50 19.77 -2.39
C ASP A 694 -19.71 18.92 -3.63
N LYS A 695 -19.08 17.74 -3.66
CA LYS A 695 -19.15 16.79 -4.78
C LYS A 695 -20.54 16.18 -4.98
N LYS A 696 -21.39 16.14 -3.94
CA LYS A 696 -22.76 15.59 -4.03
C LYS A 696 -23.73 16.62 -4.58
N ALA A 697 -23.67 17.84 -4.05
CA ALA A 697 -24.50 18.95 -4.53
C ALA A 697 -23.96 19.60 -5.82
N ILE A 698 -22.69 19.32 -6.16
CA ILE A 698 -21.95 19.87 -7.30
C ILE A 698 -22.02 21.40 -7.26
N THR A 699 -21.58 21.96 -6.13
CA THR A 699 -21.63 23.40 -5.85
C THR A 699 -20.59 23.82 -4.82
N TRP A 700 -20.30 25.12 -4.74
CA TRP A 700 -19.42 25.71 -3.73
C TRP A 700 -20.21 26.04 -2.47
N ILE A 701 -19.64 25.73 -1.31
CA ILE A 701 -20.22 26.05 -0.01
C ILE A 701 -19.20 26.84 0.81
N PRO A 702 -19.58 27.97 1.44
CA PRO A 702 -18.70 28.69 2.35
C PRO A 702 -18.17 27.77 3.46
N ARG A 703 -16.90 27.92 3.80
CA ARG A 703 -16.28 27.18 4.90
C ARG A 703 -16.69 27.78 6.22
N VAL A 704 -17.01 26.90 7.17
CA VAL A 704 -17.24 27.28 8.58
C VAL A 704 -15.90 27.47 9.31
N ARG A 705 -14.85 26.75 8.89
CA ARG A 705 -13.50 26.84 9.47
C ARG A 705 -12.50 27.21 8.39
N LEU A 706 -11.71 28.24 8.65
CA LEU A 706 -10.68 28.77 7.74
C LEU A 706 -9.26 28.31 8.10
N GLU A 707 -9.12 27.53 9.18
CA GLU A 707 -7.85 26.91 9.54
C GLU A 707 -7.47 25.84 8.52
N ASN A 708 -6.25 25.95 7.98
CA ASN A 708 -5.66 25.00 7.03
C ASN A 708 -6.55 24.68 5.82
N PRO A 709 -6.91 25.70 5.00
CA PRO A 709 -7.86 25.53 3.92
C PRO A 709 -7.29 24.66 2.80
N ALA A 710 -8.17 24.06 1.99
CA ALA A 710 -7.73 23.29 0.84
C ALA A 710 -7.05 24.20 -0.19
N ILE A 711 -6.05 23.64 -0.88
CA ILE A 711 -5.35 24.33 -1.96
C ILE A 711 -6.02 23.99 -3.28
N GLY A 712 -6.40 25.01 -4.06
CA GLY A 712 -6.88 24.82 -5.42
C GLY A 712 -5.73 24.50 -6.38
N ARG A 713 -5.92 23.51 -7.25
CA ARG A 713 -5.01 23.16 -8.34
C ARG A 713 -5.77 23.08 -9.66
N LEU A 714 -5.39 23.89 -10.63
CA LEU A 714 -5.98 23.82 -11.98
C LEU A 714 -5.60 22.49 -12.66
N ALA A 715 -6.55 21.88 -13.36
CA ALA A 715 -6.29 20.74 -14.23
C ALA A 715 -5.18 21.06 -15.26
N TYR A 716 -4.42 20.04 -15.65
CA TYR A 716 -3.36 20.21 -16.64
C TYR A 716 -3.95 20.55 -18.01
N VAL A 717 -3.31 21.50 -18.70
CA VAL A 717 -3.63 21.87 -20.08
C VAL A 717 -2.32 21.92 -20.84
N HIS A 718 -2.24 21.18 -21.95
CA HIS A 718 -1.05 21.18 -22.80
C HIS A 718 -0.86 22.55 -23.48
N PRO A 719 0.35 23.13 -23.50
CA PRO A 719 0.58 24.46 -24.09
C PRO A 719 0.15 24.61 -25.56
N ALA A 720 0.20 23.53 -26.35
CA ALA A 720 -0.30 23.53 -27.73
C ALA A 720 -1.80 23.85 -27.85
N SER A 721 -2.60 23.65 -26.79
CA SER A 721 -3.99 24.10 -26.72
C SER A 721 -4.05 25.57 -26.30
N VAL A 722 -3.52 26.46 -27.15
CA VAL A 722 -3.20 27.87 -26.85
C VAL A 722 -4.34 28.59 -26.11
N GLU A 723 -5.56 28.59 -26.65
CA GLU A 723 -6.69 29.29 -26.03
C GLU A 723 -7.04 28.75 -24.63
N LEU A 724 -7.05 27.42 -24.47
CA LEU A 724 -7.35 26.79 -23.19
C LEU A 724 -6.22 27.00 -22.18
N PHE A 725 -4.97 27.04 -22.66
CA PHE A 725 -3.79 27.35 -21.85
C PHE A 725 -3.82 28.80 -21.35
N CYS A 726 -4.09 29.76 -22.24
CA CYS A 726 -4.28 31.16 -21.85
C CYS A 726 -5.42 31.32 -20.84
N LEU A 727 -6.57 30.65 -21.05
CA LEU A 727 -7.66 30.62 -20.07
C LEU A 727 -7.20 30.09 -18.70
N ARG A 728 -6.46 28.97 -18.67
CA ARG A 728 -5.88 28.40 -17.44
C ARG A 728 -5.04 29.45 -16.70
N MET A 729 -4.21 30.20 -17.42
CA MET A 729 -3.37 31.23 -16.81
C MET A 729 -4.18 32.41 -16.27
N LEU A 730 -5.17 32.88 -17.03
CA LEU A 730 -6.05 33.99 -16.63
C LEU A 730 -6.82 33.66 -15.35
N LEU A 731 -7.31 32.41 -15.20
CA LEU A 731 -8.00 31.92 -14.00
C LEU A 731 -7.14 31.99 -12.73
N SER A 732 -5.81 31.99 -12.86
CA SER A 732 -4.89 32.11 -11.72
C SER A 732 -4.64 33.56 -11.28
N ARG A 733 -5.07 34.54 -12.09
CA ARG A 733 -4.75 35.97 -11.90
C ARG A 733 -5.96 36.86 -11.74
N GLN A 734 -7.07 36.54 -12.41
CA GLN A 734 -8.27 37.37 -12.38
C GLN A 734 -9.19 36.98 -11.21
N CYS A 735 -9.76 38.00 -10.58
CA CYS A 735 -10.75 37.90 -9.51
C CYS A 735 -12.10 38.44 -10.00
N GLY A 736 -13.17 38.12 -9.28
CA GLY A 736 -14.48 38.73 -9.51
C GLY A 736 -15.21 38.30 -10.78
N CYS A 737 -14.67 37.35 -11.55
CA CYS A 737 -15.31 36.86 -12.77
C CYS A 737 -16.67 36.22 -12.45
N ARG A 738 -17.72 36.68 -13.12
CA ARG A 738 -19.11 36.18 -13.06
C ARG A 738 -19.52 35.49 -14.36
N SER A 739 -18.75 35.66 -15.42
CA SER A 739 -18.98 35.04 -16.73
C SER A 739 -17.65 34.61 -17.39
N PHE A 740 -17.74 33.85 -18.48
CA PHE A 740 -16.56 33.54 -19.30
C PHE A 740 -15.99 34.81 -19.98
N ALA A 741 -16.84 35.79 -20.29
CA ALA A 741 -16.41 37.08 -20.84
C ALA A 741 -15.53 37.86 -19.87
N ASP A 742 -15.88 37.78 -18.57
CA ASP A 742 -15.14 38.46 -17.51
C ASP A 742 -13.71 37.88 -17.39
N ILE A 743 -13.50 36.59 -17.70
CA ILE A 743 -12.16 35.96 -17.64
C ILE A 743 -11.20 36.53 -18.69
N HIS A 744 -11.69 37.07 -19.81
CA HIS A 744 -10.86 37.70 -20.83
C HIS A 744 -11.12 39.21 -20.93
N THR A 745 -11.60 39.82 -19.84
CA THR A 745 -11.74 41.26 -19.71
C THR A 745 -10.58 41.82 -18.91
N VAL A 746 -9.75 42.65 -19.54
CA VAL A 746 -8.54 43.23 -18.92
C VAL A 746 -8.68 44.74 -18.98
N SER A 747 -8.46 45.43 -17.86
CA SER A 747 -8.57 46.90 -17.79
C SER A 747 -9.90 47.45 -18.35
N ASN A 748 -11.02 46.75 -18.06
CA ASN A 748 -12.37 47.04 -18.58
C ASN A 748 -12.56 46.88 -20.10
N VAL A 749 -11.61 46.23 -20.79
CA VAL A 749 -11.72 45.88 -22.21
C VAL A 749 -11.89 44.38 -22.36
N THR A 750 -13.02 43.94 -22.92
CA THR A 750 -13.27 42.53 -23.23
C THR A 750 -12.58 42.17 -24.55
N HIS A 751 -11.62 41.25 -24.50
CA HIS A 751 -10.88 40.80 -25.68
C HIS A 751 -11.61 39.70 -26.44
N THR A 752 -11.32 39.52 -27.72
CA THR A 752 -11.98 38.49 -28.55
C THR A 752 -11.51 37.07 -28.26
N THR A 753 -10.29 36.91 -27.73
CA THR A 753 -9.68 35.62 -27.41
C THR A 753 -9.01 35.65 -26.04
N TYR A 754 -8.84 34.47 -25.42
CA TYR A 754 -8.09 34.37 -24.16
C TYR A 754 -6.62 34.70 -24.37
N ARG A 755 -6.07 34.39 -25.55
CA ARG A 755 -4.72 34.82 -25.92
C ARG A 755 -4.56 36.34 -25.93
N ALA A 756 -5.46 37.08 -26.56
CA ALA A 756 -5.38 38.53 -26.62
C ALA A 756 -5.49 39.18 -25.23
N ALA A 757 -6.34 38.64 -24.34
CA ALA A 757 -6.38 39.07 -22.94
C ALA A 757 -5.08 38.73 -22.17
N PHE A 758 -4.49 37.57 -22.44
CA PHE A 758 -3.21 37.16 -21.85
C PHE A 758 -2.04 38.07 -22.33
N GLU A 759 -2.02 38.45 -23.60
CA GLU A 759 -1.13 39.46 -24.17
C GLU A 759 -1.32 40.83 -23.52
N ALA A 760 -2.57 41.28 -23.37
CA ALA A 760 -2.91 42.58 -22.76
C ALA A 760 -2.52 42.67 -21.27
N LEU A 761 -2.45 41.55 -20.55
CA LEU A 761 -1.91 41.47 -19.19
C LEU A 761 -0.37 41.50 -19.15
N GLY A 762 0.31 41.59 -20.29
CA GLY A 762 1.76 41.62 -20.40
C GLY A 762 2.42 40.26 -20.17
N LEU A 763 1.68 39.16 -20.35
CA LEU A 763 2.16 37.80 -20.07
C LEU A 763 2.81 37.11 -21.30
N LEU A 764 2.87 37.78 -22.45
CA LEU A 764 3.27 37.22 -23.76
C LEU A 764 4.28 38.11 -24.54
N GLY A 765 4.96 39.06 -23.87
CA GLY A 765 5.66 40.18 -24.53
C GLY A 765 7.13 39.99 -24.92
N ASP A 766 7.84 38.96 -24.44
CA ASP A 766 9.25 38.68 -24.74
C ASP A 766 9.61 37.19 -24.48
N ASP A 767 10.88 36.80 -24.64
CA ASP A 767 11.41 35.45 -24.31
C ASP A 767 11.11 35.00 -22.87
N ARG A 768 10.50 35.85 -22.01
CA ARG A 768 9.92 35.43 -20.73
C ARG A 768 8.72 34.51 -20.89
N GLU A 769 8.07 34.38 -22.03
CA GLU A 769 7.04 33.34 -22.19
C GLU A 769 7.68 31.95 -22.10
N TRP A 770 8.77 31.74 -22.84
CA TRP A 770 9.60 30.55 -22.70
C TRP A 770 10.24 30.51 -21.33
N LEU A 771 10.76 31.60 -20.77
CA LEU A 771 11.33 31.58 -19.42
C LEU A 771 10.28 31.28 -18.34
N THR A 772 9.04 31.73 -18.47
CA THR A 772 7.94 31.49 -17.51
C THR A 772 7.38 30.10 -17.70
N ALA A 773 7.21 29.63 -18.94
CA ALA A 773 6.89 28.25 -19.26
C ALA A 773 8.05 27.30 -18.93
N PHE A 774 9.32 27.73 -18.93
CA PHE A 774 10.52 27.00 -18.48
C PHE A 774 10.73 27.16 -16.98
N ILE A 775 10.24 28.19 -16.29
CA ILE A 775 10.24 28.31 -14.82
C ILE A 775 9.11 27.46 -14.26
N GLU A 776 7.91 27.53 -14.87
CA GLU A 776 6.82 26.58 -14.64
C GLU A 776 7.35 25.19 -15.00
N SER A 777 7.81 24.91 -16.23
CA SER A 777 8.27 23.57 -16.61
C SER A 777 9.56 23.10 -15.91
N SER A 778 10.48 23.97 -15.47
CA SER A 778 11.61 23.57 -14.61
C SER A 778 11.14 23.26 -13.21
N SER A 779 10.14 23.97 -12.69
CA SER A 779 9.41 23.52 -11.49
C SER A 779 8.56 22.24 -11.74
N TRP A 780 8.27 21.89 -13.00
CA TRP A 780 7.58 20.63 -13.39
C TRP A 780 8.53 19.46 -13.69
N ALA A 781 9.78 19.69 -14.08
CA ALA A 781 10.70 18.66 -14.57
C ALA A 781 11.96 18.49 -13.70
N THR A 782 12.26 19.45 -12.82
CA THR A 782 13.44 19.41 -11.98
C THR A 782 13.14 20.02 -10.61
N SER A 783 13.26 19.24 -9.55
CA SER A 783 13.62 19.83 -8.25
C SER A 783 14.88 20.66 -8.50
N LEU A 784 14.76 21.99 -8.43
CA LEU A 784 15.81 22.95 -8.78
C LEU A 784 16.93 22.89 -7.72
N PHE A 785 17.73 21.83 -7.80
CA PHE A 785 19.10 21.63 -7.32
C PHE A 785 19.75 20.55 -8.20
N ARG A 786 19.88 20.89 -9.49
CA ARG A 786 21.01 20.44 -10.31
C ARG A 786 21.73 21.71 -10.78
N ARG A 787 22.57 22.23 -9.90
CA ARG A 787 23.89 22.72 -10.28
C ARG A 787 24.89 22.00 -9.41
#